data_AF-A0A6L4ZHV8-F1
#
_entry.id   AF-A0A6L4ZHV8-F1
#
_cell.length_a   1.000
_cell.length_b   1.000
_cell.length_c   1.000
_cell.angle_alpha   90.00
_cell.angle_beta   90.00
_cell.angle_gamma   90.00
#
_symmetry.space_group_name_H-M   'P 1'
#
loop_
_entity.id
_entity.type
_entity.pdbx_description
1 polymer ?
#
loop_
_entity_poly.entity_id
_entity_poly.type
_entity_poly.pdbx_seq_one_letter_code
_entity_poly.pdbx_strand_id
1 'polypeptide(L)'
;MKIKFLILIVVLIPALLSCTRQKTERETNFNTGWKFIRADVESAELPSFNDSDWRTLDLPHDYSIEDLPAKEGVKQIGPFSEESEGGISTGHVVGGTAWYRKHFTLEKADEGKIINILFDGVYMNADVWLNGQHLGKHAYGYTAFSFDLTPHLNPAGQGNVLAVQVKNEGKNSRWYSGSGIYRDVTLVKTGKVFIPVWGIAVTTPEVSNEKANVNFKINIANPANKTGKLVVSTTIKSPANKTEIKAITTIDPFTGNTALAEQKFEIGQPALWSPENPNMYEAVTEVSLNGKAMDKYSATFGIRSIEFSAEKGFLLNGQPVELKGGCLHHDNGALGAATFHTAEYRRVKIMKENGFNAIRTAHNPPSKTFLDACDQLGMLVIDESFDHWQKPKNPQDYNLYFDQWWEKDIEAMVKRDRNHPSVIIWSVGNEIQERADSSGLEIFRKLREKVLEFDKTRPVTQAVCSFWDNPGKTWEDTEPVFALMDVHSYNYQWKQYEPDHEKFPDRIMIGSESIALEAFENWQQVEKHPFVIGDFVWTGMDHLGESGIGSSKLDNDTTKFLPPWPWFINNSGDISILGFKKPQMYFRDVIWRNSGLEMLVHYPIPDGRKEIVSFWGWPNNWKSWNWEDYEGTPLQVSVYSRCDEVRLELNGEVIGAKKVSEETKLTAQFEVPYQPGELAAIGFKDGKEVVRQSLKTTGKPAQLKISVEENTFPGVQNDLAYFNIEVLDENGLLVPDAEIPVEFEISGGGKLQAVASENPKEMQSFQQPRVKTYRGKGQLILRLDETGSEIQVTAKSEGLQPGTGTFQSP
;
A
#
# COMPACT_ATOMS: atom_id res chain seq x y z
N MET A 1 62.46 67.36 12.14
CA MET A 1 61.38 67.67 11.19
C MET A 1 60.79 66.34 10.71
N LYS A 2 59.51 66.06 11.08
CA LYS A 2 58.65 64.91 10.72
C LYS A 2 59.23 63.48 10.90
N ILE A 3 59.00 62.90 12.09
CA ILE A 3 59.10 61.44 12.33
C ILE A 3 57.67 60.88 12.36
N LYS A 4 57.41 59.87 11.52
CA LYS A 4 56.10 59.24 11.28
C LYS A 4 55.66 58.41 12.50
N PHE A 5 54.41 58.59 12.92
CA PHE A 5 53.73 57.77 13.92
C PHE A 5 53.39 56.38 13.34
N LEU A 6 53.78 55.32 14.03
CA LEU A 6 53.37 53.94 13.80
C LEU A 6 52.22 53.64 14.78
N ILE A 7 51.02 53.40 14.28
CA ILE A 7 49.88 52.95 15.09
C ILE A 7 49.78 51.43 14.93
N LEU A 8 50.04 50.70 16.03
CA LEU A 8 49.86 49.27 16.16
C LEU A 8 48.43 49.01 16.63
N ILE A 9 47.56 48.52 15.75
CA ILE A 9 46.20 48.08 16.11
C ILE A 9 46.28 46.62 16.55
N VAL A 10 46.10 46.39 17.85
CA VAL A 10 45.86 45.06 18.43
C VAL A 10 44.38 44.73 18.24
N VAL A 11 44.08 43.79 17.34
CA VAL A 11 42.72 43.23 17.19
C VAL A 11 42.59 42.03 18.13
N LEU A 12 41.82 42.19 19.21
CA LEU A 12 41.32 41.08 20.02
C LEU A 12 40.15 40.42 19.27
N ILE A 13 40.31 39.15 18.90
CA ILE A 13 39.22 38.29 18.39
C ILE A 13 38.62 37.56 19.61
N PRO A 14 37.32 37.73 19.94
CA PRO A 14 36.67 36.85 20.88
C PRO A 14 36.29 35.55 20.15
N ALA A 15 36.88 34.43 20.57
CA ALA A 15 36.45 33.10 20.16
C ALA A 15 35.05 32.83 20.73
N LEU A 16 34.01 33.01 19.91
CA LEU A 16 32.69 32.49 20.16
C LEU A 16 32.73 30.97 19.95
N LEU A 17 32.95 30.23 21.03
CA LEU A 17 32.59 28.81 21.11
C LEU A 17 31.07 28.71 21.00
N SER A 18 30.56 28.55 19.78
CA SER A 18 29.22 28.02 19.56
C SER A 18 29.18 26.60 20.11
N CYS A 19 28.68 26.43 21.33
CA CYS A 19 28.14 25.15 21.75
C CYS A 19 26.90 24.87 20.90
N THR A 20 27.09 24.25 19.74
CA THR A 20 26.03 23.52 19.05
C THR A 20 25.61 22.39 19.98
N ARG A 21 24.56 22.63 20.78
CA ARG A 21 23.91 21.61 21.58
C ARG A 21 23.25 20.65 20.57
N GLN A 22 23.95 19.57 20.25
CA GLN A 22 23.47 18.52 19.36
C GLN A 22 22.09 18.08 19.87
N LYS A 23 21.06 18.37 19.08
CA LYS A 23 19.68 18.03 19.41
C LYS A 23 19.59 16.52 19.27
N THR A 24 19.58 15.79 20.38
CA THR A 24 19.41 14.33 20.31
C THR A 24 17.97 14.04 19.89
N GLU A 25 17.82 13.46 18.71
CA GLU A 25 16.53 13.03 18.18
C GLU A 25 16.00 11.85 19.00
N ARG A 26 14.70 11.83 19.30
CA ARG A 26 14.05 10.74 20.04
C ARG A 26 13.94 9.49 19.18
N GLU A 27 13.68 9.64 17.89
CA GLU A 27 13.52 8.56 16.92
C GLU A 27 14.48 8.84 15.78
N THR A 28 15.29 7.85 15.40
CA THR A 28 16.23 7.99 14.30
C THR A 28 15.98 6.86 13.31
N ASN A 29 15.86 7.20 12.03
CA ASN A 29 15.83 6.19 10.96
C ASN A 29 17.09 5.34 11.04
N PHE A 30 16.93 4.02 11.06
CA PHE A 30 18.00 3.07 11.27
C PHE A 30 18.21 2.16 10.05
N ASN A 31 17.82 2.62 8.87
CA ASN A 31 17.80 1.82 7.64
C ASN A 31 19.14 1.76 6.90
N THR A 32 20.01 2.75 7.03
CA THR A 32 21.23 2.84 6.22
C THR A 32 22.30 1.85 6.67
N GLY A 33 23.07 1.26 5.77
CA GLY A 33 24.34 0.57 6.06
C GLY A 33 24.20 -0.73 6.84
N TRP A 34 23.25 -1.58 6.45
CA TRP A 34 23.12 -2.95 6.94
C TRP A 34 23.99 -3.90 6.13
N LYS A 35 24.53 -4.92 6.79
CA LYS A 35 25.14 -6.09 6.17
C LYS A 35 24.08 -7.15 5.90
N PHE A 36 24.16 -7.81 4.77
CA PHE A 36 23.19 -8.81 4.34
C PHE A 36 23.85 -10.00 3.66
N ILE A 37 23.33 -11.19 3.94
CA ILE A 37 23.59 -12.41 3.17
C ILE A 37 22.31 -13.24 3.04
N ARG A 38 22.08 -13.77 1.84
CA ARG A 38 21.00 -14.73 1.55
C ARG A 38 21.51 -16.16 1.72
N ALA A 39 21.78 -16.53 2.96
CA ALA A 39 22.17 -17.88 3.35
C ALA A 39 21.86 -18.05 4.84
N ASP A 40 21.68 -19.29 5.27
CA ASP A 40 21.77 -19.58 6.70
C ASP A 40 23.24 -19.74 7.10
N VAL A 41 23.67 -18.99 8.11
CA VAL A 41 25.07 -18.89 8.51
C VAL A 41 25.18 -19.15 9.99
N GLU A 42 25.97 -20.16 10.36
CA GLU A 42 26.24 -20.47 11.76
C GLU A 42 26.99 -19.32 12.44
N SER A 43 26.65 -19.07 13.70
CA SER A 43 27.30 -18.05 14.56
C SER A 43 27.18 -16.59 14.07
N ALA A 44 26.31 -16.32 13.09
CA ALA A 44 26.06 -14.98 12.58
C ALA A 44 25.41 -14.04 13.61
N GLU A 45 24.95 -14.55 14.74
CA GLU A 45 24.51 -13.78 15.90
C GLU A 45 25.67 -13.23 16.75
N LEU A 46 26.87 -13.81 16.67
CA LEU A 46 27.99 -13.45 17.53
C LEU A 46 28.66 -12.13 17.12
N PRO A 47 29.08 -11.27 18.07
CA PRO A 47 29.78 -10.01 17.75
C PRO A 47 31.09 -10.23 16.99
N SER A 48 31.79 -11.33 17.30
CA SER A 48 33.08 -11.69 16.71
C SER A 48 32.99 -12.27 15.30
N PHE A 49 31.79 -12.56 14.80
CA PHE A 49 31.60 -13.06 13.45
C PHE A 49 32.06 -12.02 12.42
N ASN A 50 32.83 -12.45 11.42
CA ASN A 50 33.33 -11.59 10.36
C ASN A 50 32.32 -11.49 9.21
N ASP A 51 31.63 -10.35 9.11
CA ASP A 51 30.67 -10.03 8.05
C ASP A 51 31.22 -9.00 7.03
N SER A 52 32.54 -8.80 6.98
CA SER A 52 33.15 -7.83 6.06
C SER A 52 32.84 -8.12 4.59
N ASP A 53 32.75 -9.40 4.22
CA ASP A 53 32.40 -9.86 2.87
C ASP A 53 30.89 -9.84 2.57
N TRP A 54 30.04 -9.52 3.54
CA TRP A 54 28.60 -9.41 3.32
C TRP A 54 28.27 -8.13 2.56
N ARG A 55 27.24 -8.22 1.69
CA ARG A 55 26.73 -7.07 0.94
C ARG A 55 26.29 -5.99 1.91
N THR A 56 26.63 -4.74 1.60
CA THR A 56 26.11 -3.58 2.32
C THR A 56 24.91 -3.01 1.56
N LEU A 57 23.81 -2.76 2.26
CA LEU A 57 22.57 -2.24 1.68
C LEU A 57 21.84 -1.33 2.68
N ASP A 58 20.86 -0.60 2.15
CA ASP A 58 19.96 0.23 2.93
C ASP A 58 18.55 -0.34 2.86
N LEU A 59 17.89 -0.42 4.02
CA LEU A 59 16.49 -0.81 4.13
C LEU A 59 15.56 0.30 3.56
N PRO A 60 14.27 0.00 3.28
CA PRO A 60 13.65 -1.34 3.28
C PRO A 60 14.28 -2.28 2.24
N HIS A 61 14.27 -3.58 2.52
CA HIS A 61 14.87 -4.59 1.63
C HIS A 61 14.04 -5.86 1.53
N ASP A 62 13.79 -6.29 0.29
CA ASP A 62 13.19 -7.56 -0.06
C ASP A 62 14.15 -8.35 -0.95
N TYR A 63 14.67 -9.47 -0.45
CA TYR A 63 15.61 -10.28 -1.23
C TYR A 63 14.94 -11.25 -2.21
N SER A 64 13.61 -11.36 -2.20
CA SER A 64 12.88 -12.27 -3.10
C SER A 64 12.69 -11.67 -4.49
N ILE A 65 12.77 -10.34 -4.61
CA ILE A 65 12.64 -9.61 -5.88
C ILE A 65 13.98 -9.48 -6.63
N GLU A 66 15.08 -9.86 -5.97
CA GLU A 66 16.43 -9.81 -6.52
C GLU A 66 16.74 -11.02 -7.40
N ASP A 67 17.65 -10.83 -8.34
CA ASP A 67 18.08 -11.89 -9.26
C ASP A 67 18.64 -13.10 -8.51
N LEU A 68 18.20 -14.29 -8.92
CA LEU A 68 18.70 -15.54 -8.37
C LEU A 68 20.06 -15.90 -8.98
N PRO A 69 20.97 -16.48 -8.18
CA PRO A 69 22.17 -17.09 -8.73
C PRO A 69 21.77 -18.29 -9.60
N ALA A 70 22.43 -18.44 -10.76
CA ALA A 70 22.14 -19.53 -11.68
C ALA A 70 22.34 -20.90 -11.01
N LYS A 71 21.36 -21.78 -11.17
CA LYS A 71 21.38 -23.18 -10.72
C LYS A 71 21.32 -24.13 -11.90
N GLU A 72 22.28 -25.05 -11.98
CA GLU A 72 22.36 -26.02 -13.08
C GLU A 72 21.09 -26.89 -13.13
N GLY A 73 20.51 -27.02 -14.33
CA GLY A 73 19.32 -27.84 -14.55
C GLY A 73 17.98 -27.22 -14.09
N VAL A 74 17.99 -25.99 -13.56
CA VAL A 74 16.79 -25.29 -13.08
C VAL A 74 16.58 -24.03 -13.89
N LYS A 75 15.38 -23.83 -14.44
CA LYS A 75 15.02 -22.59 -15.11
C LYS A 75 14.85 -21.47 -14.09
N GLN A 76 15.80 -20.54 -14.08
CA GLN A 76 15.78 -19.32 -13.30
C GLN A 76 15.97 -18.12 -14.20
N ILE A 77 15.11 -17.12 -14.06
CA ILE A 77 15.19 -15.88 -14.82
C ILE A 77 14.89 -14.72 -13.87
N GLY A 78 15.84 -13.82 -13.68
CA GLY A 78 15.71 -12.76 -12.68
C GLY A 78 15.39 -13.35 -11.29
N PRO A 79 14.34 -12.88 -10.59
CA PRO A 79 13.94 -13.40 -9.29
C PRO A 79 13.13 -14.71 -9.35
N PHE A 80 12.79 -15.20 -10.53
CA PHE A 80 11.84 -16.28 -10.72
C PHE A 80 12.54 -17.64 -10.83
N SER A 81 11.96 -18.67 -10.22
CA SER A 81 12.43 -20.07 -10.29
C SER A 81 11.27 -21.03 -10.53
N GLU A 82 11.43 -21.97 -11.47
CA GLU A 82 10.44 -23.04 -11.69
C GLU A 82 10.33 -24.02 -10.49
N GLU A 83 11.34 -24.02 -9.61
CA GLU A 83 11.36 -24.78 -8.36
C GLU A 83 10.83 -24.00 -7.15
N SER A 84 10.23 -22.82 -7.36
CA SER A 84 9.61 -22.07 -6.25
C SER A 84 8.58 -22.94 -5.51
N GLU A 85 8.77 -23.11 -4.19
CA GLU A 85 7.83 -23.89 -3.37
C GLU A 85 6.43 -23.28 -3.36
N GLY A 86 6.32 -21.95 -3.33
CA GLY A 86 5.05 -21.23 -3.41
C GLY A 86 4.44 -21.21 -4.82
N GLY A 87 5.25 -21.40 -5.86
CA GLY A 87 4.80 -21.51 -7.24
C GLY A 87 3.91 -20.32 -7.65
N ILE A 88 2.74 -20.62 -8.23
CA ILE A 88 1.77 -19.62 -8.67
C ILE A 88 1.24 -18.73 -7.53
N SER A 89 1.19 -19.22 -6.29
CA SER A 89 0.70 -18.43 -5.15
C SER A 89 1.62 -17.23 -4.91
N THR A 90 2.93 -17.44 -4.94
CA THR A 90 3.91 -16.38 -4.63
C THR A 90 4.56 -15.78 -5.88
N GLY A 91 4.01 -16.02 -7.07
CA GLY A 91 4.53 -15.45 -8.32
C GLY A 91 5.86 -16.06 -8.76
N HIS A 92 6.12 -17.32 -8.39
CA HIS A 92 7.33 -18.09 -8.71
C HIS A 92 8.65 -17.52 -8.15
N VAL A 93 8.62 -16.59 -7.19
CA VAL A 93 9.82 -16.20 -6.46
C VAL A 93 10.14 -17.20 -5.35
N VAL A 94 11.35 -17.11 -4.80
CA VAL A 94 11.80 -17.95 -3.68
C VAL A 94 12.14 -17.08 -2.47
N GLY A 95 11.84 -17.59 -1.28
CA GLY A 95 12.29 -17.04 -0.01
C GLY A 95 13.60 -17.71 0.44
N GLY A 96 13.51 -18.50 1.50
CA GLY A 96 14.61 -19.15 2.21
C GLY A 96 15.00 -18.41 3.48
N THR A 97 16.17 -18.77 4.01
CA THR A 97 16.76 -18.15 5.20
C THR A 97 17.81 -17.11 4.81
N ALA A 98 17.81 -15.98 5.53
CA ALA A 98 18.78 -14.91 5.34
C ALA A 98 19.14 -14.24 6.66
N TRP A 99 20.28 -13.56 6.68
CA TRP A 99 20.76 -12.80 7.84
C TRP A 99 21.04 -11.35 7.49
N TYR A 100 20.69 -10.48 8.43
CA TYR A 100 21.01 -9.06 8.44
C TYR A 100 21.86 -8.74 9.68
N ARG A 101 22.88 -7.90 9.51
CA ARG A 101 23.72 -7.41 10.62
C ARG A 101 23.88 -5.90 10.55
N LYS A 102 23.83 -5.23 11.70
CA LYS A 102 23.99 -3.78 11.81
C LYS A 102 25.01 -3.45 12.88
N HIS A 103 26.10 -2.83 12.44
CA HIS A 103 27.11 -2.25 13.32
C HIS A 103 26.74 -0.81 13.64
N PHE A 104 26.76 -0.45 14.92
CA PHE A 104 26.51 0.92 15.36
C PHE A 104 27.23 1.24 16.66
N THR A 105 27.40 2.52 16.93
CA THR A 105 27.94 3.02 18.20
C THR A 105 26.93 3.97 18.83
N LEU A 106 26.84 3.96 20.15
CA LEU A 106 26.06 4.96 20.87
C LEU A 106 26.91 6.20 21.11
N GLU A 107 26.29 7.36 20.96
CA GLU A 107 26.92 8.62 21.31
C GLU A 107 26.97 8.78 22.83
N LYS A 108 27.91 9.59 23.33
CA LYS A 108 27.97 9.92 24.77
C LYS A 108 26.65 10.52 25.30
N ALA A 109 25.90 11.21 24.44
CA ALA A 109 24.61 11.79 24.79
C ALA A 109 23.50 10.73 25.01
N ASP A 110 23.75 9.46 24.68
CA ASP A 110 22.82 8.36 24.87
C ASP A 110 23.03 7.61 26.19
N GLU A 111 24.08 7.93 26.95
CA GLU A 111 24.34 7.30 28.25
C GLU A 111 23.15 7.43 29.22
N GLY A 112 22.69 6.28 29.72
CA GLY A 112 21.60 6.20 30.69
C GLY A 112 20.19 6.44 30.12
N LYS A 113 20.05 6.54 28.79
CA LYS A 113 18.75 6.46 28.10
C LYS A 113 18.25 5.02 28.03
N ILE A 114 16.96 4.88 27.72
CA ILE A 114 16.37 3.62 27.27
C ILE A 114 16.42 3.62 25.75
N ILE A 115 16.95 2.56 25.16
CA ILE A 115 17.14 2.42 23.72
C ILE A 115 16.31 1.23 23.23
N ASN A 116 15.33 1.47 22.36
CA ASN A 116 14.55 0.42 21.71
C ASN A 116 14.85 0.39 20.22
N ILE A 117 14.79 -0.81 19.64
CA ILE A 117 14.67 -0.99 18.20
C ILE A 117 13.20 -1.25 17.87
N LEU A 118 12.67 -0.59 16.84
CA LEU A 118 11.32 -0.78 16.32
C LEU A 118 11.42 -1.20 14.86
N PHE A 119 10.89 -2.38 14.54
CA PHE A 119 10.70 -2.85 13.17
C PHE A 119 9.24 -2.65 12.79
N ASP A 120 8.96 -1.98 11.66
CA ASP A 120 7.56 -1.83 11.18
C ASP A 120 7.03 -3.10 10.50
N GLY A 121 7.92 -4.01 10.09
CA GLY A 121 7.57 -5.33 9.54
C GLY A 121 8.79 -6.09 9.03
N VAL A 122 8.81 -7.40 9.30
CA VAL A 122 9.84 -8.33 8.80
C VAL A 122 9.15 -9.60 8.34
N TYR A 123 9.23 -9.93 7.05
CA TYR A 123 8.61 -11.14 6.50
C TYR A 123 9.67 -12.25 6.34
N MET A 124 9.62 -13.33 7.10
CA MET A 124 8.84 -13.53 8.32
C MET A 124 9.65 -14.34 9.34
N ASN A 125 9.03 -14.68 10.47
CA ASN A 125 9.62 -15.59 11.46
C ASN A 125 11.01 -15.11 11.91
N ALA A 126 11.10 -13.81 12.19
CA ALA A 126 12.32 -13.09 12.49
C ALA A 126 12.83 -13.44 13.88
N ASP A 127 14.15 -13.51 14.01
CA ASP A 127 14.83 -13.81 15.26
C ASP A 127 15.97 -12.79 15.45
N VAL A 128 16.09 -12.19 16.64
CA VAL A 128 16.88 -10.96 16.85
C VAL A 128 17.86 -11.10 18.01
N TRP A 129 19.10 -10.68 17.78
CA TRP A 129 20.17 -10.65 18.77
C TRP A 129 20.85 -9.29 18.84
N LEU A 130 21.27 -8.89 20.04
CA LEU A 130 22.20 -7.79 20.24
C LEU A 130 23.44 -8.28 20.97
N ASN A 131 24.61 -8.05 20.38
CA ASN A 131 25.89 -8.45 20.94
C ASN A 131 25.95 -9.95 21.33
N GLY A 132 25.34 -10.82 20.51
CA GLY A 132 25.23 -12.27 20.78
C GLY A 132 24.19 -12.66 21.83
N GLN A 133 23.49 -11.70 22.45
CA GLN A 133 22.38 -11.96 23.37
C GLN A 133 21.06 -12.00 22.61
N HIS A 134 20.29 -13.08 22.79
CA HIS A 134 19.00 -13.27 22.16
C HIS A 134 17.96 -12.31 22.78
N LEU A 135 17.35 -11.46 21.96
CA LEU A 135 16.29 -10.54 22.38
C LEU A 135 14.92 -11.18 22.28
N GLY A 136 14.70 -11.96 21.23
CA GLY A 136 13.44 -12.65 21.00
C GLY A 136 13.16 -12.91 19.53
N LYS A 137 11.98 -13.49 19.32
CA LYS A 137 11.45 -13.89 18.02
C LYS A 137 10.19 -13.09 17.71
N HIS A 138 9.88 -12.87 16.44
CA HIS A 138 8.60 -12.33 15.96
C HIS A 138 8.08 -13.15 14.79
N ALA A 139 6.94 -13.80 14.94
CA ALA A 139 6.46 -14.80 13.98
C ALA A 139 5.78 -14.17 12.75
N TYR A 140 4.84 -13.24 12.99
CA TYR A 140 3.99 -12.71 11.93
C TYR A 140 4.75 -11.73 11.04
N GLY A 141 4.52 -11.81 9.73
CA GLY A 141 5.27 -11.02 8.75
C GLY A 141 4.84 -9.56 8.61
N TYR A 142 3.69 -9.18 9.14
CA TYR A 142 3.02 -7.92 8.79
C TYR A 142 2.80 -6.94 9.95
N THR A 143 3.05 -7.37 11.19
CA THR A 143 2.92 -6.51 12.38
C THR A 143 4.27 -5.94 12.79
N ALA A 144 4.24 -4.69 13.24
CA ALA A 144 5.38 -4.04 13.84
C ALA A 144 5.70 -4.63 15.22
N PHE A 145 6.97 -4.59 15.63
CA PHE A 145 7.42 -5.06 16.94
C PHE A 145 8.67 -4.32 17.42
N SER A 146 8.87 -4.28 18.74
CA SER A 146 10.01 -3.59 19.35
C SER A 146 10.71 -4.40 20.44
N PHE A 147 12.02 -4.23 20.55
CA PHE A 147 12.83 -4.78 21.65
C PHE A 147 13.61 -3.70 22.39
N ASP A 148 13.68 -3.80 23.71
CA ASP A 148 14.56 -2.99 24.55
C ASP A 148 16.00 -3.49 24.43
N LEU A 149 16.87 -2.66 23.84
CA LEU A 149 18.29 -2.95 23.65
C LEU A 149 19.10 -2.65 24.92
N THR A 150 18.58 -1.81 25.81
CA THR A 150 19.30 -1.21 26.95
C THR A 150 20.09 -2.23 27.79
N PRO A 151 19.54 -3.42 28.14
CA PRO A 151 20.25 -4.37 28.99
C PRO A 151 21.51 -4.99 28.36
N HIS A 152 21.64 -4.94 27.04
CA HIS A 152 22.67 -5.67 26.29
C HIS A 152 23.59 -4.75 25.46
N LEU A 153 23.41 -3.44 25.55
CA LEU A 153 24.25 -2.44 24.89
C LEU A 153 25.62 -2.32 25.56
N ASN A 154 26.65 -2.17 24.74
CA ASN A 154 27.98 -1.77 25.19
C ASN A 154 28.00 -0.29 25.61
N PRO A 155 28.96 0.12 26.47
CA PRO A 155 29.13 1.53 26.84
C PRO A 155 29.25 2.47 25.62
N ALA A 156 28.82 3.73 25.80
CA ALA A 156 28.90 4.72 24.72
C ALA A 156 30.33 4.85 24.16
N GLY A 157 30.42 5.01 22.83
CA GLY A 157 31.68 4.98 22.09
C GLY A 157 32.22 3.59 21.76
N GLN A 158 31.64 2.51 22.31
CA GLN A 158 31.97 1.13 21.90
C GLN A 158 30.99 0.63 20.83
N GLY A 159 31.48 -0.27 19.96
CA GLY A 159 30.69 -0.88 18.91
C GLY A 159 29.64 -1.85 19.45
N ASN A 160 28.48 -1.87 18.81
CA ASN A 160 27.40 -2.82 19.03
C ASN A 160 27.07 -3.52 17.71
N VAL A 161 26.65 -4.77 17.79
CA VAL A 161 26.21 -5.56 16.64
C VAL A 161 24.80 -6.07 16.90
N LEU A 162 23.86 -5.62 16.08
CA LEU A 162 22.53 -6.21 15.99
C LEU A 162 22.53 -7.24 14.86
N ALA A 163 21.96 -8.43 15.10
CA ALA A 163 21.81 -9.48 14.10
C ALA A 163 20.35 -9.91 14.02
N VAL A 164 19.86 -10.15 12.81
CA VAL A 164 18.48 -10.58 12.53
C VAL A 164 18.51 -11.75 11.56
N GLN A 165 18.01 -12.91 11.98
CA GLN A 165 17.73 -14.04 11.08
C GLN A 165 16.29 -13.92 10.60
N VAL A 166 16.07 -14.09 9.30
CA VAL A 166 14.74 -14.09 8.67
C VAL A 166 14.53 -15.42 7.99
N LYS A 167 13.36 -16.05 8.21
CA LYS A 167 13.04 -17.38 7.68
C LYS A 167 11.72 -17.33 6.93
N ASN A 168 11.78 -17.24 5.61
CA ASN A 168 10.62 -17.35 4.73
C ASN A 168 10.66 -18.68 3.96
N GLU A 169 10.27 -19.77 4.61
CA GLU A 169 10.40 -21.14 4.11
C GLU A 169 9.01 -21.77 3.90
N GLY A 170 8.87 -22.68 2.94
CA GLY A 170 7.61 -23.38 2.71
C GLY A 170 6.58 -22.66 1.85
N LYS A 171 5.35 -23.18 1.90
CA LYS A 171 4.13 -22.58 1.33
C LYS A 171 3.39 -21.85 2.45
N ASN A 172 3.65 -20.55 2.57
CA ASN A 172 3.22 -19.72 3.70
C ASN A 172 2.45 -18.45 3.30
N SER A 173 2.00 -18.37 2.05
CA SER A 173 1.20 -17.26 1.53
C SER A 173 0.44 -17.67 0.26
N ARG A 174 -0.72 -17.04 0.03
CA ARG A 174 -1.46 -17.17 -1.25
C ARG A 174 -1.01 -16.16 -2.30
N TRP A 175 -0.39 -15.06 -1.89
CA TRP A 175 0.14 -13.98 -2.74
C TRP A 175 1.65 -13.83 -2.53
N TYR A 176 2.32 -13.00 -3.35
CA TYR A 176 3.72 -12.64 -3.11
C TYR A 176 3.91 -11.96 -1.76
N SER A 177 4.66 -12.58 -0.85
CA SER A 177 4.95 -12.01 0.47
C SER A 177 6.17 -11.09 0.49
N GLY A 178 7.14 -11.34 -0.39
CA GLY A 178 8.50 -10.83 -0.22
C GLY A 178 9.25 -11.53 0.93
N SER A 179 10.51 -11.18 1.14
CA SER A 179 11.30 -11.70 2.24
C SER A 179 12.33 -10.70 2.74
N GLY A 180 12.43 -10.53 4.06
CA GLY A 180 13.42 -9.66 4.69
C GLY A 180 12.81 -8.57 5.56
N ILE A 181 13.64 -7.56 5.84
CA ILE A 181 13.24 -6.37 6.59
C ILE A 181 12.70 -5.37 5.57
N TYR A 182 11.48 -5.62 5.11
CA TYR A 182 10.85 -4.93 3.98
C TYR A 182 10.18 -3.60 4.36
N ARG A 183 10.13 -3.26 5.65
CA ARG A 183 9.68 -1.96 6.16
C ARG A 183 10.76 -1.29 6.99
N ASP A 184 10.49 -0.04 7.36
CA ASP A 184 11.42 0.79 8.12
C ASP A 184 11.79 0.21 9.48
N VAL A 185 13.02 0.53 9.89
CA VAL A 185 13.56 0.26 11.21
C VAL A 185 13.92 1.58 11.89
N THR A 186 13.44 1.78 13.11
CA THR A 186 13.65 2.99 13.89
C THR A 186 14.39 2.68 15.19
N LEU A 187 15.43 3.46 15.49
CA LEU A 187 16.08 3.45 16.81
C LEU A 187 15.43 4.52 17.70
N VAL A 188 14.73 4.08 18.74
CA VAL A 188 13.99 4.94 19.67
C VAL A 188 14.80 5.16 20.94
N LYS A 189 15.18 6.40 21.24
CA LYS A 189 16.01 6.80 22.36
C LYS A 189 15.23 7.69 23.32
N THR A 190 14.90 7.19 24.51
CA THR A 190 14.09 7.91 25.50
C THR A 190 14.80 8.12 26.83
N GLY A 191 14.30 9.08 27.62
CA GLY A 191 14.69 9.20 29.03
C GLY A 191 14.18 8.03 29.89
N LYS A 192 14.37 8.12 31.21
CA LYS A 192 13.92 7.08 32.17
C LYS A 192 12.44 7.19 32.57
N VAL A 193 11.81 8.30 32.23
CA VAL A 193 10.37 8.54 32.35
C VAL A 193 9.90 9.03 30.99
N PHE A 194 9.14 8.22 30.27
CA PHE A 194 8.96 8.42 28.82
C PHE A 194 7.61 7.93 28.34
N ILE A 195 7.24 8.35 27.13
CA ILE A 195 6.06 7.85 26.43
C ILE A 195 6.50 6.57 25.69
N PRO A 196 5.94 5.39 25.99
CA PRO A 196 6.31 4.15 25.30
C PRO A 196 5.92 4.22 23.81
N VAL A 197 6.47 3.31 23.01
CA VAL A 197 6.04 3.11 21.62
C VAL A 197 4.51 2.91 21.60
N TRP A 198 3.82 3.65 20.72
CA TRP A 198 2.36 3.70 20.62
C TRP A 198 1.62 4.13 21.91
N GLY A 199 2.32 4.85 22.79
CA GLY A 199 1.84 5.24 24.11
C GLY A 199 0.75 6.31 24.14
N ILE A 200 0.47 6.98 23.00
CA ILE A 200 -0.59 8.00 22.88
C ILE A 200 -1.76 7.44 22.07
N ALA A 201 -2.97 7.59 22.61
CA ALA A 201 -4.21 7.42 21.85
C ALA A 201 -4.95 8.76 21.75
N VAL A 202 -5.32 9.15 20.54
CA VAL A 202 -6.08 10.37 20.24
C VAL A 202 -7.49 9.98 19.79
N THR A 203 -8.52 10.61 20.36
CA THR A 203 -9.91 10.41 19.94
C THR A 203 -10.67 11.74 19.84
N THR A 204 -11.70 11.77 18.99
CA THR A 204 -12.54 12.97 18.77
C THR A 204 -14.02 12.64 18.99
N PRO A 205 -14.47 12.46 20.26
CA PRO A 205 -15.79 11.93 20.57
C PRO A 205 -16.97 12.84 20.19
N GLU A 206 -16.74 14.15 20.06
CA GLU A 206 -17.76 15.11 19.63
C GLU A 206 -17.15 16.00 18.55
N VAL A 207 -17.73 16.00 17.36
CA VAL A 207 -17.23 16.75 16.20
C VAL A 207 -18.40 17.40 15.47
N SER A 208 -18.29 18.70 15.24
CA SER A 208 -19.13 19.49 14.34
C SER A 208 -18.28 20.54 13.62
N ASN A 209 -18.88 21.28 12.69
CA ASN A 209 -18.23 22.42 12.04
C ASN A 209 -17.94 23.58 13.00
N GLU A 210 -18.63 23.65 14.14
CA GLU A 210 -18.49 24.73 15.11
C GLU A 210 -17.43 24.41 16.17
N LYS A 211 -17.33 23.13 16.57
CA LYS A 211 -16.43 22.69 17.62
C LYS A 211 -16.08 21.21 17.50
N ALA A 212 -14.89 20.83 17.96
CA ALA A 212 -14.50 19.45 18.22
C ALA A 212 -13.87 19.31 19.60
N ASN A 213 -14.27 18.26 20.31
CA ASN A 213 -13.59 17.80 21.51
C ASN A 213 -12.54 16.76 21.11
N VAL A 214 -11.29 17.00 21.47
CA VAL A 214 -10.17 16.09 21.20
C VAL A 214 -9.60 15.59 22.53
N ASN A 215 -9.51 14.28 22.69
CA ASN A 215 -9.01 13.63 23.89
C ASN A 215 -7.68 12.94 23.61
N PHE A 216 -6.73 13.13 24.51
CA PHE A 216 -5.44 12.44 24.52
C PHE A 216 -5.38 11.56 25.76
N LYS A 217 -5.10 10.27 25.54
CA LYS A 217 -4.69 9.32 26.59
C LYS A 217 -3.20 9.04 26.41
N ILE A 218 -2.38 9.52 27.33
CA ILE A 218 -0.92 9.48 27.24
C ILE A 218 -0.40 8.55 28.33
N ASN A 219 0.11 7.39 27.92
CA ASN A 219 0.77 6.46 28.81
C ASN A 219 2.20 6.92 29.07
N ILE A 220 2.63 6.85 30.32
CA ILE A 220 3.98 7.19 30.76
C ILE A 220 4.59 5.95 31.42
N ALA A 221 5.75 5.52 30.92
CA ALA A 221 6.56 4.46 31.51
C ALA A 221 7.62 5.06 32.44
N ASN A 222 7.83 4.43 33.60
CA ASN A 222 8.83 4.79 34.61
C ASN A 222 9.48 3.51 35.18
N PRO A 223 10.20 2.73 34.36
CA PRO A 223 10.85 1.50 34.82
C PRO A 223 11.90 1.77 35.91
N ALA A 224 12.40 3.01 36.02
CA ALA A 224 13.38 3.42 37.02
C ALA A 224 12.75 3.80 38.38
N ASN A 225 11.42 3.68 38.56
CA ASN A 225 10.68 4.02 39.77
C ASN A 225 11.05 5.41 40.34
N LYS A 226 11.26 6.38 39.44
CA LYS A 226 11.55 7.76 39.83
C LYS A 226 10.30 8.37 40.47
N THR A 227 10.50 9.13 41.55
CA THR A 227 9.39 9.78 42.26
C THR A 227 9.46 11.30 42.13
N GLY A 228 8.31 11.95 42.30
CA GLY A 228 8.21 13.40 42.37
C GLY A 228 7.04 13.95 41.57
N LYS A 229 7.14 15.21 41.14
CA LYS A 229 6.09 15.90 40.38
C LYS A 229 6.23 15.62 38.89
N LEU A 230 5.36 14.79 38.33
CA LEU A 230 5.26 14.52 36.90
C LEU A 230 4.35 15.57 36.25
N VAL A 231 4.83 16.21 35.18
CA VAL A 231 4.05 17.16 34.37
C VAL A 231 4.11 16.72 32.92
N VAL A 232 2.94 16.49 32.34
CA VAL A 232 2.76 16.16 30.91
C VAL A 232 2.08 17.35 30.26
N SER A 233 2.69 17.93 29.21
CA SER A 233 2.09 19.01 28.45
C SER A 233 2.00 18.68 26.98
N THR A 234 0.83 18.86 26.38
CA THR A 234 0.60 18.63 24.96
C THR A 234 0.19 19.93 24.29
N THR A 235 0.84 20.27 23.17
CA THR A 235 0.52 21.43 22.34
C THR A 235 0.03 20.94 20.98
N ILE A 236 -1.18 21.32 20.60
CA ILE A 236 -1.78 21.02 19.30
C ILE A 236 -1.62 22.23 18.38
N LYS A 237 -1.14 22.02 17.16
CA LYS A 237 -1.06 23.01 16.09
C LYS A 237 -2.10 22.70 15.01
N SER A 238 -2.93 23.70 14.69
CA SER A 238 -3.91 23.60 13.61
C SER A 238 -3.28 23.80 12.22
N PRO A 239 -3.73 23.06 11.19
CA PRO A 239 -3.30 23.28 9.81
C PRO A 239 -3.78 24.61 9.22
N ALA A 240 -4.98 25.09 9.60
CA ALA A 240 -5.62 26.24 8.96
C ALA A 240 -5.09 27.59 9.45
N ASN A 241 -4.86 27.75 10.76
CA ASN A 241 -4.63 29.07 11.37
C ASN A 241 -3.35 29.17 12.22
N LYS A 242 -2.53 28.10 12.28
CA LYS A 242 -1.33 28.01 13.13
C LYS A 242 -1.57 28.33 14.61
N THR A 243 -2.82 28.30 15.08
CA THR A 243 -3.18 28.49 16.48
C THR A 243 -2.69 27.29 17.28
N GLU A 244 -1.97 27.58 18.37
CA GLU A 244 -1.50 26.57 19.32
C GLU A 244 -2.43 26.51 20.52
N ILE A 245 -2.91 25.30 20.84
CA ILE A 245 -3.70 25.05 22.05
C ILE A 245 -2.91 24.10 22.93
N LYS A 246 -2.77 24.43 24.21
CA LYS A 246 -1.95 23.68 25.16
C LYS A 246 -2.77 23.18 26.34
N ALA A 247 -2.60 21.90 26.68
CA ALA A 247 -3.10 21.31 27.92
C ALA A 247 -1.95 20.80 28.77
N ILE A 248 -2.14 20.81 30.10
CA ILE A 248 -1.15 20.37 31.09
C ILE A 248 -1.84 19.47 32.11
N THR A 249 -1.27 18.30 32.36
CA THR A 249 -1.69 17.38 33.42
C THR A 249 -0.53 17.23 34.41
N THR A 250 -0.81 17.35 35.71
CA THR A 250 0.18 17.20 36.77
C THR A 250 -0.22 16.02 37.66
N ILE A 251 0.73 15.12 37.92
CA ILE A 251 0.59 13.99 38.85
C ILE A 251 1.65 14.17 39.94
N ASP A 252 1.21 14.42 41.17
CA ASP A 252 2.08 14.74 42.30
C ASP A 252 1.47 14.21 43.62
N PRO A 253 2.13 13.26 44.32
CA PRO A 253 3.38 12.61 43.92
C PRO A 253 3.14 11.52 42.87
N PHE A 254 3.99 11.48 41.86
CA PHE A 254 4.16 10.31 41.01
C PHE A 254 5.07 9.30 41.72
N THR A 255 4.57 8.08 41.96
CA THR A 255 5.27 7.03 42.73
C THR A 255 5.25 5.65 42.08
N GLY A 256 4.55 5.48 40.96
CA GLY A 256 4.40 4.20 40.25
C GLY A 256 5.41 3.97 39.13
N ASN A 257 5.44 2.73 38.61
CA ASN A 257 6.22 2.36 37.43
C ASN A 257 5.54 2.79 36.11
N THR A 258 4.27 3.19 36.15
CA THR A 258 3.52 3.78 35.03
C THR A 258 2.58 4.88 35.51
N ALA A 259 2.17 5.76 34.61
CA ALA A 259 1.08 6.71 34.81
C ALA A 259 0.26 6.88 33.53
N LEU A 260 -0.99 7.30 33.69
CA LEU A 260 -1.87 7.73 32.60
C LEU A 260 -2.19 9.22 32.79
N ALA A 261 -1.83 10.03 31.80
CA ALA A 261 -2.26 11.42 31.71
C ALA A 261 -3.38 11.54 30.67
N GLU A 262 -4.55 11.98 31.12
CA GLU A 262 -5.67 12.30 30.24
C GLU A 262 -5.77 13.81 30.04
N GLN A 263 -5.91 14.23 28.78
CA GLN A 263 -6.02 15.64 28.39
C GLN A 263 -7.17 15.83 27.42
N LYS A 264 -7.91 16.92 27.58
CA LYS A 264 -9.04 17.28 26.72
C LYS A 264 -8.80 18.66 26.13
N PHE A 265 -9.12 18.81 24.86
CA PHE A 265 -9.02 20.05 24.10
C PHE A 265 -10.37 20.34 23.48
N GLU A 266 -10.80 21.59 23.54
CA GLU A 266 -11.92 22.09 22.74
C GLU A 266 -11.32 22.94 21.61
N ILE A 267 -11.63 22.56 20.38
CA ILE A 267 -11.16 23.24 19.18
C ILE A 267 -12.37 23.86 18.49
N GLY A 268 -12.46 25.18 18.53
CA GLY A 268 -13.47 25.93 17.77
C GLY A 268 -13.14 25.93 16.28
N GLN A 269 -14.18 25.83 15.43
CA GLN A 269 -14.08 25.80 13.97
C GLN A 269 -12.98 24.85 13.47
N PRO A 270 -13.05 23.55 13.82
CA PRO A 270 -12.01 22.59 13.47
C PRO A 270 -11.90 22.42 11.94
N ALA A 271 -10.68 22.28 11.43
CA ALA A 271 -10.44 21.86 10.06
C ALA A 271 -10.64 20.34 9.98
N LEU A 272 -11.83 19.90 9.55
CA LEU A 272 -12.18 18.49 9.54
C LEU A 272 -11.39 17.72 8.47
N TRP A 273 -10.98 16.50 8.80
CA TRP A 273 -10.38 15.56 7.87
C TRP A 273 -11.48 14.87 7.04
N SER A 274 -11.26 14.78 5.74
CA SER A 274 -12.10 14.06 4.77
C SER A 274 -11.28 13.64 3.56
N PRO A 275 -11.78 12.72 2.70
CA PRO A 275 -11.12 12.37 1.45
C PRO A 275 -10.81 13.56 0.54
N GLU A 276 -11.64 14.61 0.57
CA GLU A 276 -11.48 15.81 -0.26
C GLU A 276 -10.61 16.87 0.44
N ASN A 277 -10.64 16.90 1.77
CA ASN A 277 -9.89 17.86 2.59
C ASN A 277 -9.15 17.09 3.71
N PRO A 278 -7.98 16.49 3.42
CA PRO A 278 -7.21 15.68 4.37
C PRO A 278 -6.43 16.55 5.39
N ASN A 279 -7.17 17.35 6.17
CA ASN A 279 -6.58 18.25 7.16
C ASN A 279 -5.94 17.48 8.32
N MET A 280 -4.62 17.64 8.49
CA MET A 280 -3.84 17.00 9.55
C MET A 280 -3.39 18.01 10.61
N TYR A 281 -3.58 17.67 11.88
CA TYR A 281 -3.07 18.40 13.04
C TYR A 281 -1.75 17.80 13.51
N GLU A 282 -0.86 18.62 14.07
CA GLU A 282 0.37 18.18 14.75
C GLU A 282 0.18 18.34 16.26
N ALA A 283 0.50 17.31 17.04
CA ALA A 283 0.54 17.36 18.49
C ALA A 283 1.95 17.10 19.00
N VAL A 284 2.45 17.97 19.87
CA VAL A 284 3.75 17.83 20.53
C VAL A 284 3.51 17.64 22.03
N THR A 285 3.83 16.44 22.54
CA THR A 285 3.73 16.08 23.96
C THR A 285 5.11 16.09 24.61
N GLU A 286 5.25 16.84 25.68
CA GLU A 286 6.48 16.97 26.48
C GLU A 286 6.22 16.44 27.90
N VAL A 287 7.15 15.62 28.39
CA VAL A 287 7.11 15.02 29.73
C VAL A 287 8.23 15.61 30.57
N SER A 288 7.93 16.04 31.79
CA SER A 288 8.93 16.50 32.75
C SER A 288 8.69 15.92 34.14
N LEU A 289 9.77 15.67 34.87
CA LEU A 289 9.75 15.21 36.26
C LEU A 289 10.54 16.18 37.12
N ASN A 290 9.94 16.71 38.18
CA ASN A 290 10.55 17.72 39.07
C ASN A 290 11.12 18.93 38.29
N GLY A 291 10.43 19.35 37.23
CA GLY A 291 10.85 20.46 36.36
C GLY A 291 11.95 20.13 35.34
N LYS A 292 12.46 18.89 35.30
CA LYS A 292 13.43 18.44 34.30
C LYS A 292 12.73 17.77 33.13
N ALA A 293 13.02 18.18 31.89
CA ALA A 293 12.53 17.50 30.69
C ALA A 293 13.04 16.05 30.63
N MET A 294 12.11 15.12 30.38
CA MET A 294 12.35 13.68 30.38
C MET A 294 12.11 13.05 29.01
N ASP A 295 11.09 13.50 28.28
CA ASP A 295 10.76 12.98 26.95
C ASP A 295 9.99 14.03 26.13
N LYS A 296 10.04 13.89 24.80
CA LYS A 296 9.30 14.72 23.84
C LYS A 296 8.90 13.90 22.62
N TYR A 297 7.60 13.81 22.36
CA TYR A 297 7.05 13.04 21.26
C TYR A 297 6.14 13.93 20.39
N SER A 298 6.19 13.74 19.08
CA SER A 298 5.33 14.44 18.13
C SER A 298 4.52 13.42 17.33
N ALA A 299 3.25 13.70 17.10
CA ALA A 299 2.37 12.86 16.29
C ALA A 299 1.40 13.71 15.48
N THR A 300 0.93 13.15 14.37
CA THR A 300 -0.14 13.71 13.55
C THR A 300 -1.46 13.01 13.83
N PHE A 301 -2.57 13.72 13.64
CA PHE A 301 -3.93 13.15 13.71
C PHE A 301 -4.90 13.99 12.88
N GLY A 302 -6.04 13.41 12.51
CA GLY A 302 -7.14 14.12 11.86
C GLY A 302 -8.36 14.23 12.78
N ILE A 303 -9.14 15.31 12.63
CA ILE A 303 -10.41 15.49 13.37
C ILE A 303 -11.55 15.15 12.43
N ARG A 304 -12.34 14.13 12.76
CA ARG A 304 -13.52 13.75 11.98
C ARG A 304 -14.49 12.91 12.81
N SER A 305 -15.74 12.81 12.38
CA SER A 305 -16.71 11.85 12.93
C SER A 305 -17.06 10.77 11.90
N ILE A 306 -17.34 9.56 12.38
CA ILE A 306 -17.88 8.46 11.58
C ILE A 306 -19.12 7.91 12.25
N GLU A 307 -20.15 7.62 11.46
CA GLU A 307 -21.40 6.97 11.87
C GLU A 307 -21.74 5.90 10.83
N PHE A 308 -22.22 4.75 11.29
CA PHE A 308 -22.68 3.66 10.43
C PHE A 308 -24.08 3.25 10.88
N SER A 309 -25.02 3.18 9.95
CA SER A 309 -26.38 2.69 10.21
C SER A 309 -27.00 2.13 8.93
N ALA A 310 -27.92 1.18 9.05
CA ALA A 310 -28.65 0.67 7.88
C ALA A 310 -29.54 1.75 7.22
N GLU A 311 -30.05 2.69 8.02
CA GLU A 311 -30.95 3.76 7.55
C GLU A 311 -30.21 4.86 6.76
N LYS A 312 -29.03 5.29 7.25
CA LYS A 312 -28.29 6.42 6.68
C LYS A 312 -27.01 6.03 5.94
N GLY A 313 -26.64 4.75 5.98
CA GLY A 313 -25.37 4.26 5.48
C GLY A 313 -24.18 4.73 6.31
N PHE A 314 -23.06 4.98 5.63
CA PHE A 314 -21.85 5.52 6.22
C PHE A 314 -21.85 7.05 6.13
N LEU A 315 -21.80 7.72 7.29
CA LEU A 315 -21.63 9.17 7.36
C LEU A 315 -20.22 9.52 7.82
N LEU A 316 -19.59 10.44 7.11
CA LEU A 316 -18.34 11.09 7.47
C LEU A 316 -18.63 12.57 7.71
N ASN A 317 -18.33 13.07 8.92
CA ASN A 317 -18.63 14.46 9.29
C ASN A 317 -20.12 14.83 9.09
N GLY A 318 -21.01 13.85 9.29
CA GLY A 318 -22.46 13.99 9.10
C GLY A 318 -22.92 14.01 7.63
N GLN A 319 -22.03 13.77 6.67
CA GLN A 319 -22.36 13.67 5.24
C GLN A 319 -22.27 12.21 4.77
N PRO A 320 -23.21 11.74 3.94
CA PRO A 320 -23.16 10.38 3.39
C PRO A 320 -21.95 10.23 2.47
N VAL A 321 -21.26 9.10 2.61
CA VAL A 321 -20.13 8.72 1.76
C VAL A 321 -20.33 7.28 1.30
N GLU A 322 -20.36 7.08 -0.01
CA GLU A 322 -20.29 5.75 -0.63
C GLU A 322 -18.82 5.34 -0.74
N LEU A 323 -18.47 4.14 -0.28
CA LEU A 323 -17.10 3.64 -0.35
C LEU A 323 -16.83 3.09 -1.76
N LYS A 324 -16.11 3.88 -2.58
CA LYS A 324 -15.51 3.49 -3.86
C LYS A 324 -14.19 2.79 -3.57
N GLY A 325 -14.28 1.52 -3.23
CA GLY A 325 -13.21 0.73 -2.66
C GLY A 325 -12.42 -0.11 -3.67
N GLY A 326 -11.16 -0.39 -3.34
CA GLY A 326 -10.35 -1.42 -3.99
C GLY A 326 -9.56 -2.21 -2.95
N CYS A 327 -9.44 -3.52 -3.15
CA CYS A 327 -8.53 -4.35 -2.36
C CYS A 327 -7.11 -4.18 -2.90
N LEU A 328 -6.15 -3.93 -2.01
CA LEU A 328 -4.71 -3.86 -2.32
C LEU A 328 -3.92 -4.86 -1.49
N HIS A 329 -3.03 -5.60 -2.16
CA HIS A 329 -1.92 -6.28 -1.51
C HIS A 329 -0.77 -5.31 -1.19
N HIS A 330 0.22 -5.76 -0.42
CA HIS A 330 1.28 -4.89 0.09
C HIS A 330 2.42 -4.64 -0.90
N ASP A 331 2.63 -5.48 -1.92
CA ASP A 331 3.76 -5.32 -2.84
C ASP A 331 3.65 -4.08 -3.74
N ASN A 332 4.81 -3.52 -4.10
CA ASN A 332 4.96 -2.37 -4.98
C ASN A 332 5.52 -2.81 -6.34
N GLY A 333 5.01 -3.93 -6.87
CA GLY A 333 5.38 -4.47 -8.18
C GLY A 333 6.85 -4.88 -8.25
N ALA A 334 7.60 -4.27 -9.16
CA ALA A 334 9.02 -4.58 -9.37
C ALA A 334 9.92 -4.22 -8.18
N LEU A 335 9.40 -3.48 -7.20
CA LEU A 335 10.07 -3.20 -5.92
C LEU A 335 9.85 -4.32 -4.88
N GLY A 336 9.02 -5.31 -5.18
CA GLY A 336 8.63 -6.36 -4.24
C GLY A 336 7.89 -5.76 -3.04
N ALA A 337 8.14 -6.31 -1.85
CA ALA A 337 7.51 -5.85 -0.63
C ALA A 337 8.13 -4.56 -0.06
N ALA A 338 9.27 -4.10 -0.56
CA ALA A 338 10.00 -2.97 0.04
C ALA A 338 9.15 -1.67 0.03
N THR A 339 8.86 -1.13 1.23
CA THR A 339 7.91 -0.02 1.41
C THR A 339 8.62 1.34 1.40
N PHE A 340 9.05 1.79 0.22
CA PHE A 340 9.61 3.14 0.07
C PHE A 340 8.52 4.21 0.22
N HIS A 341 8.85 5.34 0.87
CA HIS A 341 7.91 6.45 1.07
C HIS A 341 7.28 6.95 -0.23
N THR A 342 8.09 7.15 -1.26
CA THR A 342 7.63 7.55 -2.60
C THR A 342 6.70 6.50 -3.22
N ALA A 343 6.99 5.21 -3.08
CA ALA A 343 6.20 4.14 -3.69
C ALA A 343 4.81 4.03 -3.05
N GLU A 344 4.75 4.03 -1.72
CA GLU A 344 3.50 3.98 -0.96
C GLU A 344 2.61 5.20 -1.24
N TYR A 345 3.21 6.40 -1.23
CA TYR A 345 2.49 7.63 -1.55
C TYR A 345 1.96 7.63 -2.99
N ARG A 346 2.82 7.26 -3.95
CA ARG A 346 2.45 7.13 -5.37
C ARG A 346 1.29 6.15 -5.54
N ARG A 347 1.33 4.99 -4.89
CA ARG A 347 0.28 3.96 -4.98
C ARG A 347 -1.08 4.51 -4.53
N VAL A 348 -1.14 5.16 -3.37
CA VAL A 348 -2.39 5.77 -2.86
C VAL A 348 -2.85 6.92 -3.77
N LYS A 349 -1.92 7.76 -4.27
CA LYS A 349 -2.23 8.87 -5.18
C LYS A 349 -2.88 8.36 -6.47
N ILE A 350 -2.32 7.31 -7.07
CA ILE A 350 -2.87 6.69 -8.27
C ILE A 350 -4.29 6.18 -8.00
N MET A 351 -4.53 5.47 -6.90
CA MET A 351 -5.90 5.04 -6.55
C MET A 351 -6.85 6.26 -6.47
N LYS A 352 -6.44 7.32 -5.76
CA LYS A 352 -7.25 8.53 -5.59
C LYS A 352 -7.57 9.22 -6.92
N GLU A 353 -6.58 9.38 -7.79
CA GLU A 353 -6.73 10.01 -9.11
C GLU A 353 -7.63 9.20 -10.06
N ASN A 354 -7.77 7.91 -9.80
CA ASN A 354 -8.69 7.02 -10.52
C ASN A 354 -10.07 6.92 -9.84
N GLY A 355 -10.38 7.81 -8.89
CA GLY A 355 -11.72 7.95 -8.29
C GLY A 355 -12.01 7.02 -7.12
N PHE A 356 -11.04 6.24 -6.66
CA PHE A 356 -11.16 5.51 -5.40
C PHE A 356 -11.13 6.48 -4.22
N ASN A 357 -11.95 6.20 -3.21
CA ASN A 357 -11.92 6.94 -1.93
C ASN A 357 -11.71 6.03 -0.72
N ALA A 358 -11.65 4.70 -0.93
CA ALA A 358 -11.38 3.73 0.11
C ALA A 358 -10.46 2.60 -0.38
N ILE A 359 -9.67 2.03 0.53
CA ILE A 359 -8.81 0.87 0.30
C ILE A 359 -9.04 -0.15 1.42
N ARG A 360 -9.08 -1.45 1.05
CA ARG A 360 -8.97 -2.56 2.00
C ARG A 360 -7.59 -3.19 1.87
N THR A 361 -6.87 -3.33 2.99
CA THR A 361 -5.50 -3.87 3.02
C THR A 361 -5.52 -5.40 3.07
N ALA A 362 -5.81 -5.99 1.92
CA ALA A 362 -5.98 -7.43 1.77
C ALA A 362 -4.64 -8.19 1.86
N HIS A 363 -4.41 -9.11 2.79
CA HIS A 363 -5.20 -9.42 4.00
C HIS A 363 -4.29 -9.33 5.24
N ASN A 364 -3.68 -8.15 5.43
CA ASN A 364 -2.69 -7.94 6.47
C ASN A 364 -2.52 -6.45 6.84
N PRO A 365 -2.01 -6.16 8.05
CA PRO A 365 -1.73 -4.79 8.46
C PRO A 365 -0.75 -4.14 7.48
N PRO A 366 -1.05 -2.94 6.92
CA PRO A 366 -0.19 -2.27 5.96
C PRO A 366 1.07 -1.70 6.64
N SER A 367 1.97 -1.08 5.87
CA SER A 367 3.06 -0.29 6.48
C SER A 367 2.52 0.98 7.12
N LYS A 368 3.21 1.50 8.13
CA LYS A 368 2.89 2.83 8.67
C LYS A 368 2.96 3.89 7.56
N THR A 369 3.94 3.77 6.67
CA THR A 369 4.16 4.66 5.53
C THR A 369 2.97 4.68 4.57
N PHE A 370 2.31 3.55 4.33
CA PHE A 370 1.06 3.49 3.56
C PHE A 370 -0.09 4.23 4.24
N LEU A 371 -0.26 4.04 5.56
CA LEU A 371 -1.32 4.74 6.31
C LEU A 371 -1.04 6.26 6.41
N ASP A 372 0.22 6.66 6.54
CA ASP A 372 0.62 8.08 6.45
C ASP A 372 0.23 8.67 5.08
N ALA A 373 0.45 7.94 3.98
CA ALA A 373 0.02 8.35 2.65
C ALA A 373 -1.50 8.45 2.53
N CYS A 374 -2.25 7.48 3.07
CA CYS A 374 -3.71 7.51 3.10
C CYS A 374 -4.25 8.71 3.89
N ASP A 375 -3.64 9.05 5.02
CA ASP A 375 -4.00 10.22 5.81
C ASP A 375 -3.79 11.52 5.04
N GLN A 376 -2.63 11.65 4.37
CA GLN A 376 -2.23 12.85 3.65
C GLN A 376 -3.01 13.07 2.34
N LEU A 377 -3.39 11.98 1.66
CA LEU A 377 -4.10 12.03 0.37
C LEU A 377 -5.63 11.94 0.51
N GLY A 378 -6.13 11.69 1.72
CA GLY A 378 -7.57 11.55 1.94
C GLY A 378 -8.11 10.25 1.35
N MET A 379 -7.62 9.12 1.86
CA MET A 379 -8.06 7.78 1.52
C MET A 379 -8.59 7.08 2.77
N LEU A 380 -9.79 6.51 2.70
CA LEU A 380 -10.37 5.73 3.79
C LEU A 380 -9.79 4.31 3.78
N VAL A 381 -9.62 3.68 4.95
CA VAL A 381 -8.95 2.38 5.05
C VAL A 381 -9.77 1.39 5.89
N ILE A 382 -9.95 0.18 5.35
CA ILE A 382 -10.26 -1.02 6.12
C ILE A 382 -8.94 -1.72 6.38
N ASP A 383 -8.50 -1.69 7.64
CA ASP A 383 -7.23 -2.28 8.08
C ASP A 383 -7.49 -3.70 8.57
N GLU A 384 -6.84 -4.68 7.95
CA GLU A 384 -7.17 -6.10 8.10
C GLU A 384 -6.04 -6.91 8.73
N SER A 385 -6.36 -7.71 9.74
CA SER A 385 -5.33 -8.39 10.54
C SER A 385 -4.90 -9.75 9.99
N PHE A 386 -5.80 -10.58 9.44
CA PHE A 386 -5.50 -11.99 9.14
C PHE A 386 -6.23 -12.53 7.91
N ASP A 387 -5.54 -13.38 7.13
CA ASP A 387 -6.14 -14.17 6.04
C ASP A 387 -6.75 -15.51 6.52
N HIS A 388 -6.31 -16.00 7.67
CA HIS A 388 -6.76 -17.25 8.28
C HIS A 388 -6.45 -17.24 9.78
N TRP A 389 -7.10 -18.13 10.53
CA TRP A 389 -6.87 -18.28 11.97
C TRP A 389 -6.14 -19.60 12.27
N GLN A 390 -6.85 -20.61 12.78
CA GLN A 390 -6.26 -21.89 13.17
C GLN A 390 -6.22 -22.87 11.99
N LYS A 391 -7.25 -22.86 11.13
CA LYS A 391 -7.27 -23.65 9.91
C LYS A 391 -6.42 -22.95 8.83
N PRO A 392 -5.42 -23.63 8.26
CA PRO A 392 -4.56 -23.05 7.23
C PRO A 392 -5.26 -22.88 5.88
N LYS A 393 -4.82 -21.90 5.08
CA LYS A 393 -5.03 -21.90 3.63
C LYS A 393 -3.86 -22.58 2.89
N ASN A 394 -2.64 -22.47 3.41
CA ASN A 394 -1.45 -23.26 3.04
C ASN A 394 -0.78 -23.89 4.28
N PRO A 395 -0.03 -24.99 4.12
CA PRO A 395 0.47 -25.77 5.26
C PRO A 395 1.48 -25.05 6.19
N GLN A 396 2.23 -24.05 5.70
CA GLN A 396 3.22 -23.30 6.47
C GLN A 396 2.80 -21.85 6.76
N ASP A 397 1.50 -21.57 6.63
CA ASP A 397 0.93 -20.28 6.95
C ASP A 397 1.10 -19.89 8.43
N TYR A 398 0.70 -18.66 8.77
CA TYR A 398 0.71 -18.14 10.14
C TYR A 398 -0.16 -18.95 11.14
N ASN A 399 -1.00 -19.88 10.68
CA ASN A 399 -1.81 -20.73 11.56
C ASN A 399 -0.94 -21.55 12.54
N LEU A 400 0.31 -21.84 12.18
CA LEU A 400 1.30 -22.51 13.04
C LEU A 400 1.67 -21.69 14.29
N TYR A 401 1.41 -20.38 14.25
CA TYR A 401 1.79 -19.43 15.30
C TYR A 401 0.58 -18.73 15.93
N PHE A 402 -0.59 -18.79 15.28
CA PHE A 402 -1.79 -18.04 15.65
C PHE A 402 -2.09 -18.08 17.15
N ASP A 403 -2.21 -19.27 17.74
CA ASP A 403 -2.56 -19.44 19.16
C ASP A 403 -1.60 -18.75 20.15
N GLN A 404 -0.33 -18.60 19.78
CA GLN A 404 0.69 -17.95 20.62
C GLN A 404 0.80 -16.44 20.39
N TRP A 405 0.36 -15.95 19.23
CA TRP A 405 0.76 -14.64 18.73
C TRP A 405 -0.40 -13.69 18.43
N TRP A 406 -1.61 -14.20 18.18
CA TRP A 406 -2.75 -13.38 17.72
C TRP A 406 -3.04 -12.17 18.61
N GLU A 407 -2.93 -12.30 19.94
CA GLU A 407 -3.17 -11.19 20.88
C GLU A 407 -2.16 -10.06 20.69
N LYS A 408 -0.88 -10.42 20.51
CA LYS A 408 0.20 -9.45 20.33
C LYS A 408 0.09 -8.78 18.96
N ASP A 409 -0.35 -9.52 17.96
CA ASP A 409 -0.47 -9.01 16.60
C ASP A 409 -1.66 -8.07 16.43
N ILE A 410 -2.81 -8.37 17.06
CA ILE A 410 -3.93 -7.41 17.16
C ILE A 410 -3.53 -6.18 17.97
N GLU A 411 -2.83 -6.37 19.10
CA GLU A 411 -2.33 -5.24 19.89
C GLU A 411 -1.40 -4.33 19.08
N ALA A 412 -0.45 -4.91 18.33
CA ALA A 412 0.49 -4.17 17.50
C ALA A 412 -0.23 -3.36 16.41
N MET A 413 -1.11 -3.99 15.63
CA MET A 413 -1.91 -3.34 14.59
C MET A 413 -2.71 -2.17 15.19
N VAL A 414 -3.60 -2.45 16.15
CA VAL A 414 -4.53 -1.41 16.64
C VAL A 414 -3.79 -0.29 17.37
N LYS A 415 -2.75 -0.58 18.17
CA LYS A 415 -2.01 0.48 18.86
C LYS A 415 -1.19 1.36 17.91
N ARG A 416 -0.56 0.76 16.90
CA ARG A 416 0.17 1.51 15.86
C ARG A 416 -0.78 2.39 15.06
N ASP A 417 -1.94 1.85 14.69
CA ASP A 417 -2.73 2.41 13.59
C ASP A 417 -3.93 3.27 14.04
N ARG A 418 -4.40 3.15 15.30
CA ARG A 418 -5.61 3.84 15.81
C ARG A 418 -5.62 5.38 15.71
N ASN A 419 -4.45 6.01 15.60
CA ASN A 419 -4.34 7.47 15.48
C ASN A 419 -4.46 7.98 14.04
N HIS A 420 -4.38 7.09 13.05
CA HIS A 420 -4.57 7.44 11.66
C HIS A 420 -6.05 7.76 11.41
N PRO A 421 -6.40 8.98 10.93
CA PRO A 421 -7.75 9.25 10.49
C PRO A 421 -8.13 8.31 9.35
N SER A 422 -7.29 7.98 8.38
CA SER A 422 -7.68 7.11 7.24
C SER A 422 -8.43 5.82 7.64
N VAL A 423 -7.98 5.13 8.69
CA VAL A 423 -8.61 3.88 9.17
C VAL A 423 -10.03 4.15 9.66
N ILE A 424 -11.01 3.43 9.12
CA ILE A 424 -12.44 3.53 9.49
C ILE A 424 -13.03 2.22 10.00
N ILE A 425 -12.47 1.07 9.65
CA ILE A 425 -12.96 -0.26 10.04
C ILE A 425 -11.77 -1.16 10.35
N TRP A 426 -11.87 -1.95 11.42
CA TRP A 426 -10.93 -3.04 11.73
C TRP A 426 -11.49 -4.38 11.22
N SER A 427 -10.83 -5.01 10.26
CA SER A 427 -11.18 -6.37 9.80
C SER A 427 -10.30 -7.40 10.50
N VAL A 428 -10.88 -8.43 11.10
CA VAL A 428 -10.12 -9.44 11.87
C VAL A 428 -9.95 -10.79 11.15
N GLY A 429 -10.42 -10.88 9.90
CA GLY A 429 -10.36 -12.13 9.15
C GLY A 429 -10.89 -12.00 7.73
N ASN A 430 -10.35 -12.81 6.82
CA ASN A 430 -10.80 -12.92 5.43
C ASN A 430 -11.14 -14.36 5.03
N GLU A 431 -12.37 -14.61 4.60
CA GLU A 431 -12.80 -15.92 4.07
C GLU A 431 -12.43 -17.07 5.01
N ILE A 432 -12.68 -16.87 6.29
CA ILE A 432 -12.23 -17.78 7.34
C ILE A 432 -12.93 -19.12 7.21
N GLN A 433 -12.17 -20.22 7.14
CA GLN A 433 -12.74 -21.57 6.99
C GLN A 433 -13.67 -21.94 8.16
N GLU A 434 -13.35 -21.48 9.37
CA GLU A 434 -14.12 -21.68 10.60
C GLU A 434 -15.32 -20.73 10.76
N ARG A 435 -15.63 -19.85 9.79
CA ARG A 435 -16.58 -18.73 9.98
C ARG A 435 -17.98 -19.10 10.48
N ALA A 436 -18.44 -20.34 10.24
CA ALA A 436 -19.71 -20.86 10.75
C ALA A 436 -19.57 -21.97 11.79
N ASP A 437 -18.35 -22.23 12.26
CA ASP A 437 -18.06 -23.20 13.31
C ASP A 437 -18.08 -22.53 14.68
N SER A 438 -18.42 -23.28 15.73
CA SER A 438 -18.39 -22.76 17.10
C SER A 438 -17.01 -22.23 17.51
N SER A 439 -15.93 -22.85 17.02
CA SER A 439 -14.56 -22.37 17.21
C SER A 439 -14.31 -21.03 16.54
N GLY A 440 -14.77 -20.84 15.30
CA GLY A 440 -14.60 -19.57 14.60
C GLY A 440 -15.42 -18.44 15.22
N LEU A 441 -16.64 -18.71 15.68
CA LEU A 441 -17.44 -17.73 16.44
C LEU A 441 -16.70 -17.30 17.71
N GLU A 442 -16.06 -18.23 18.42
CA GLU A 442 -15.29 -17.92 19.62
C GLU A 442 -14.02 -17.13 19.32
N ILE A 443 -13.27 -17.50 18.28
CA ILE A 443 -12.08 -16.76 17.85
C ILE A 443 -12.46 -15.34 17.46
N PHE A 444 -13.52 -15.15 16.68
CA PHE A 444 -13.99 -13.82 16.31
C PHE A 444 -14.33 -12.96 17.53
N ARG A 445 -15.04 -13.52 18.53
CA ARG A 445 -15.35 -12.78 19.79
C ARG A 445 -14.07 -12.30 20.47
N LYS A 446 -13.08 -13.19 20.61
CA LYS A 446 -11.79 -12.84 21.24
C LYS A 446 -11.04 -11.77 20.47
N LEU A 447 -10.98 -11.88 19.15
CA LEU A 447 -10.35 -10.88 18.29
C LEU A 447 -11.05 -9.52 18.40
N ARG A 448 -12.38 -9.51 18.33
CA ARG A 448 -13.19 -8.30 18.50
C ARG A 448 -12.98 -7.67 19.87
N GLU A 449 -13.05 -8.45 20.95
CA GLU A 449 -12.80 -7.96 22.31
C GLU A 449 -11.40 -7.36 22.45
N LYS A 450 -10.39 -7.97 21.82
CA LYS A 450 -9.02 -7.47 21.84
C LYS A 450 -8.86 -6.15 21.08
N VAL A 451 -9.53 -6.00 19.93
CA VAL A 451 -9.59 -4.70 19.22
C VAL A 451 -10.25 -3.64 20.12
N LEU A 452 -11.40 -3.96 20.70
CA LEU A 452 -12.18 -3.06 21.56
C LEU A 452 -11.48 -2.71 22.89
N GLU A 453 -10.47 -3.47 23.30
CA GLU A 453 -9.57 -3.10 24.41
C GLU A 453 -8.80 -1.81 24.09
N PHE A 454 -8.37 -1.64 22.84
CA PHE A 454 -7.48 -0.57 22.41
C PHE A 454 -8.16 0.54 21.61
N ASP A 455 -9.24 0.23 20.89
CA ASP A 455 -10.04 1.20 20.13
C ASP A 455 -11.52 0.81 20.10
N LYS A 456 -12.37 1.70 20.63
CA LYS A 456 -13.84 1.58 20.61
C LYS A 456 -14.51 2.58 19.67
N THR A 457 -13.71 3.32 18.91
CA THR A 457 -14.18 4.42 18.06
C THR A 457 -14.47 3.99 16.63
N ARG A 458 -14.15 2.74 16.28
CA ARG A 458 -14.32 2.16 14.94
C ARG A 458 -14.98 0.77 15.03
N PRO A 459 -15.83 0.40 14.06
CA PRO A 459 -16.45 -0.92 13.99
C PRO A 459 -15.43 -2.04 13.69
N VAL A 460 -15.78 -3.25 14.13
CA VAL A 460 -15.05 -4.50 13.86
C VAL A 460 -15.85 -5.36 12.88
N THR A 461 -15.17 -5.95 11.90
CA THR A 461 -15.75 -6.84 10.88
C THR A 461 -14.87 -8.06 10.60
N GLN A 462 -15.35 -8.99 9.78
CA GLN A 462 -14.55 -9.97 9.04
C GLN A 462 -15.22 -10.20 7.67
N ALA A 463 -14.43 -10.45 6.63
CA ALA A 463 -14.95 -10.69 5.29
C ALA A 463 -15.51 -12.12 5.14
N VAL A 464 -16.81 -12.23 4.88
CA VAL A 464 -17.55 -13.51 4.80
C VAL A 464 -17.84 -13.85 3.35
N CYS A 465 -17.48 -15.07 2.96
CA CYS A 465 -17.75 -15.62 1.64
C CYS A 465 -18.70 -16.84 1.70
N SER A 466 -19.20 -17.26 0.53
CA SER A 466 -19.98 -18.50 0.39
C SER A 466 -19.12 -19.74 0.71
N PHE A 467 -19.74 -20.87 1.03
CA PHE A 467 -19.08 -22.09 1.51
C PHE A 467 -18.52 -23.01 0.41
N TRP A 468 -17.74 -22.45 -0.52
CA TRP A 468 -17.02 -23.27 -1.51
C TRP A 468 -15.91 -24.15 -0.89
N ASP A 469 -15.45 -23.78 0.31
CA ASP A 469 -14.44 -24.47 1.12
C ASP A 469 -15.02 -25.45 2.16
N ASN A 470 -16.34 -25.42 2.40
CA ASN A 470 -17.03 -26.26 3.39
C ASN A 470 -18.31 -26.89 2.81
N PRO A 471 -18.19 -28.04 2.11
CA PRO A 471 -19.34 -28.72 1.53
C PRO A 471 -20.42 -29.05 2.57
N GLY A 472 -21.68 -28.70 2.26
CA GLY A 472 -22.84 -28.96 3.12
C GLY A 472 -23.29 -27.78 3.98
N LYS A 473 -22.50 -26.70 4.04
CA LYS A 473 -22.91 -25.41 4.60
C LYS A 473 -23.60 -24.55 3.54
N THR A 474 -24.52 -23.70 3.99
CA THR A 474 -25.35 -22.81 3.18
C THR A 474 -25.20 -21.37 3.63
N TRP A 475 -25.66 -20.39 2.84
CA TRP A 475 -25.51 -18.97 3.21
C TRP A 475 -26.12 -18.65 4.59
N GLU A 476 -27.22 -19.30 4.93
CA GLU A 476 -27.91 -19.19 6.22
C GLU A 476 -27.02 -19.57 7.42
N ASP A 477 -26.02 -20.44 7.23
CA ASP A 477 -25.06 -20.79 8.28
C ASP A 477 -24.14 -19.62 8.68
N THR A 478 -24.12 -18.51 7.92
CA THR A 478 -23.36 -17.30 8.26
C THR A 478 -24.07 -16.39 9.28
N GLU A 479 -25.37 -16.57 9.51
CA GLU A 479 -26.15 -15.70 10.40
C GLU A 479 -25.51 -15.51 11.80
N PRO A 480 -25.00 -16.57 12.49
CA PRO A 480 -24.42 -16.41 13.81
C PRO A 480 -23.15 -15.55 13.83
N VAL A 481 -22.36 -15.58 12.75
CA VAL A 481 -21.12 -14.80 12.69
C VAL A 481 -21.40 -13.34 12.36
N PHE A 482 -22.37 -13.10 11.48
CA PHE A 482 -22.87 -11.76 11.18
C PHE A 482 -23.42 -11.06 12.43
N ALA A 483 -24.15 -11.78 13.28
CA ALA A 483 -24.68 -11.22 14.53
C ALA A 483 -23.60 -10.72 15.52
N LEU A 484 -22.32 -11.03 15.30
CA LEU A 484 -21.22 -10.57 16.14
C LEU A 484 -20.51 -9.32 15.58
N MET A 485 -20.76 -8.95 14.32
CA MET A 485 -20.07 -7.87 13.62
C MET A 485 -20.75 -6.52 13.85
N ASP A 486 -19.96 -5.44 13.80
CA ASP A 486 -20.49 -4.08 13.81
C ASP A 486 -20.84 -3.61 12.38
N VAL A 487 -20.06 -4.03 11.37
CA VAL A 487 -20.31 -3.86 9.94
C VAL A 487 -20.17 -5.24 9.27
N HIS A 488 -21.09 -5.59 8.37
CA HIS A 488 -21.23 -6.94 7.85
C HIS A 488 -20.63 -7.01 6.45
N SER A 489 -19.50 -7.72 6.33
CA SER A 489 -18.68 -7.73 5.12
C SER A 489 -18.93 -8.97 4.26
N TYR A 490 -19.19 -8.74 2.97
CA TYR A 490 -19.63 -9.73 2.00
C TYR A 490 -18.61 -9.85 0.87
N ASN A 491 -18.01 -11.03 0.70
CA ASN A 491 -17.16 -11.35 -0.44
C ASN A 491 -17.99 -12.00 -1.55
N TYR A 492 -18.13 -11.30 -2.68
CA TYR A 492 -18.79 -11.77 -3.91
C TYR A 492 -20.28 -12.13 -3.74
N GLN A 493 -20.95 -11.53 -2.76
CA GLN A 493 -22.32 -11.88 -2.36
C GLN A 493 -23.34 -10.74 -2.54
N TRP A 494 -23.20 -9.89 -3.55
CA TRP A 494 -24.14 -8.78 -3.77
C TRP A 494 -25.61 -9.20 -3.90
N LYS A 495 -25.85 -10.44 -4.38
CA LYS A 495 -27.19 -11.03 -4.49
C LYS A 495 -27.86 -11.28 -3.14
N GLN A 496 -27.10 -11.27 -2.06
CA GLN A 496 -27.61 -11.50 -0.70
C GLN A 496 -28.03 -10.21 0.02
N TYR A 497 -27.71 -9.03 -0.51
CA TYR A 497 -27.99 -7.77 0.18
C TYR A 497 -29.49 -7.55 0.45
N GLU A 498 -30.33 -7.59 -0.59
CA GLU A 498 -31.78 -7.41 -0.41
C GLU A 498 -32.42 -8.53 0.44
N PRO A 499 -32.18 -9.84 0.16
CA PRO A 499 -32.71 -10.91 1.00
C PRO A 499 -32.27 -10.86 2.47
N ASP A 500 -31.01 -10.51 2.75
CA ASP A 500 -30.54 -10.40 4.11
C ASP A 500 -31.10 -9.15 4.80
N HIS A 501 -31.31 -8.04 4.08
CA HIS A 501 -31.88 -6.83 4.67
C HIS A 501 -33.35 -7.05 5.07
N GLU A 502 -34.12 -7.78 4.26
CA GLU A 502 -35.49 -8.18 4.59
C GLU A 502 -35.56 -8.97 5.91
N LYS A 503 -34.57 -9.83 6.17
CA LYS A 503 -34.47 -10.63 7.40
C LYS A 503 -33.86 -9.86 8.57
N PHE A 504 -32.89 -8.99 8.29
CA PHE A 504 -32.04 -8.29 9.25
C PHE A 504 -31.96 -6.80 8.89
N PRO A 505 -33.01 -6.00 9.17
CA PRO A 505 -33.12 -4.63 8.68
C PRO A 505 -32.06 -3.68 9.26
N ASP A 506 -31.46 -4.02 10.41
CA ASP A 506 -30.39 -3.22 11.03
C ASP A 506 -28.99 -3.54 10.48
N ARG A 507 -28.88 -4.50 9.55
CA ARG A 507 -27.60 -4.95 9.01
C ARG A 507 -26.97 -3.87 8.12
N ILE A 508 -25.80 -3.39 8.50
CA ILE A 508 -24.95 -2.51 7.67
C ILE A 508 -24.05 -3.40 6.82
N MET A 509 -24.22 -3.37 5.51
CA MET A 509 -23.57 -4.27 4.56
C MET A 509 -22.50 -3.56 3.74
N ILE A 510 -21.43 -4.28 3.40
CA ILE A 510 -20.35 -3.79 2.54
C ILE A 510 -19.85 -4.93 1.65
N GLY A 511 -19.65 -4.65 0.37
CA GLY A 511 -18.93 -5.57 -0.53
C GLY A 511 -17.45 -5.49 -0.23
N SER A 512 -16.93 -6.38 0.61
CA SER A 512 -15.51 -6.38 1.01
C SER A 512 -14.59 -6.97 -0.06
N GLU A 513 -15.14 -7.78 -0.97
CA GLU A 513 -14.55 -8.19 -2.25
C GLU A 513 -15.65 -8.31 -3.32
N SER A 514 -15.40 -7.76 -4.49
CA SER A 514 -16.24 -7.92 -5.68
C SER A 514 -15.40 -8.25 -6.92
N ILE A 515 -16.04 -8.69 -8.00
CA ILE A 515 -15.35 -8.96 -9.28
C ILE A 515 -15.65 -7.86 -10.30
N ALA A 516 -14.66 -7.54 -11.14
CA ALA A 516 -14.78 -6.52 -12.17
C ALA A 516 -15.98 -6.72 -13.11
N LEU A 517 -16.27 -7.97 -13.50
CA LEU A 517 -17.38 -8.32 -14.39
C LEU A 517 -18.77 -8.00 -13.83
N GLU A 518 -18.90 -7.91 -12.51
CA GLU A 518 -20.16 -7.57 -11.83
C GLU A 518 -20.12 -6.13 -11.28
N ALA A 519 -19.20 -5.27 -11.74
CA ALA A 519 -19.03 -3.92 -11.22
C ALA A 519 -20.31 -3.08 -11.31
N PHE A 520 -21.10 -3.26 -12.38
CA PHE A 520 -22.38 -2.55 -12.53
C PHE A 520 -23.38 -3.01 -11.47
N GLU A 521 -23.59 -4.32 -11.32
CA GLU A 521 -24.53 -4.89 -10.37
C GLU A 521 -24.18 -4.52 -8.92
N ASN A 522 -22.91 -4.65 -8.54
CA ASN A 522 -22.44 -4.28 -7.21
C ASN A 522 -22.69 -2.79 -6.94
N TRP A 523 -22.32 -1.91 -7.88
CA TRP A 523 -22.50 -0.47 -7.69
C TRP A 523 -23.96 -0.04 -7.69
N GLN A 524 -24.84 -0.72 -8.43
CA GLN A 524 -26.28 -0.47 -8.35
C GLN A 524 -26.84 -0.78 -6.96
N GLN A 525 -26.30 -1.77 -6.23
CA GLN A 525 -26.70 -2.01 -4.85
C GLN A 525 -26.29 -0.87 -3.93
N VAL A 526 -25.08 -0.32 -4.12
CA VAL A 526 -24.59 0.85 -3.37
C VAL A 526 -25.45 2.09 -3.63
N GLU A 527 -25.72 2.43 -4.90
CA GLU A 527 -26.52 3.62 -5.24
C GLU A 527 -27.99 3.52 -4.77
N LYS A 528 -28.55 2.30 -4.72
CA LYS A 528 -29.98 2.08 -4.42
C LYS A 528 -30.26 2.01 -2.91
N HIS A 529 -29.33 1.49 -2.12
CA HIS A 529 -29.61 1.05 -0.75
C HIS A 529 -28.68 1.69 0.27
N PRO A 530 -29.17 2.50 1.22
CA PRO A 530 -28.32 3.09 2.25
C PRO A 530 -27.67 2.04 3.17
N PHE A 531 -28.27 0.87 3.32
CA PHE A 531 -27.69 -0.23 4.09
C PHE A 531 -26.52 -0.93 3.38
N VAL A 532 -26.22 -0.61 2.11
CA VAL A 532 -25.03 -1.07 1.39
C VAL A 532 -24.05 0.09 1.26
N ILE A 533 -23.06 0.17 2.15
CA ILE A 533 -22.24 1.38 2.32
C ILE A 533 -21.12 1.52 1.27
N GLY A 534 -20.87 0.50 0.46
CA GLY A 534 -19.91 0.54 -0.64
C GLY A 534 -19.42 -0.83 -1.11
N ASP A 535 -18.44 -0.80 -2.01
CA ASP A 535 -17.93 -1.96 -2.74
C ASP A 535 -16.41 -1.89 -2.92
N PHE A 536 -15.72 -3.02 -2.77
CA PHE A 536 -14.26 -3.14 -2.87
C PHE A 536 -13.89 -4.19 -3.93
N VAL A 537 -13.44 -3.73 -5.09
CA VAL A 537 -13.05 -4.64 -6.19
C VAL A 537 -11.81 -5.48 -5.83
N TRP A 538 -11.84 -6.77 -6.17
CA TRP A 538 -10.69 -7.66 -6.26
C TRP A 538 -10.11 -7.65 -7.69
N THR A 539 -9.07 -6.88 -8.00
CA THR A 539 -8.31 -6.00 -7.09
C THR A 539 -8.33 -4.55 -7.59
N GLY A 540 -8.02 -3.60 -6.71
CA GLY A 540 -7.84 -2.20 -7.10
C GLY A 540 -6.60 -2.01 -7.98
N MET A 541 -5.52 -2.75 -7.68
CA MET A 541 -4.27 -2.76 -8.42
C MET A 541 -3.75 -4.19 -8.55
N ASP A 542 -3.16 -4.53 -9.69
CA ASP A 542 -2.48 -5.82 -9.87
C ASP A 542 -1.35 -6.00 -8.84
N HIS A 543 -1.13 -7.25 -8.46
CA HIS A 543 -0.13 -7.67 -7.48
C HIS A 543 0.63 -8.91 -7.97
N LEU A 544 1.77 -9.18 -7.35
CA LEU A 544 2.56 -10.39 -7.64
C LEU A 544 1.96 -11.63 -6.97
N GLY A 545 2.05 -12.77 -7.64
CA GLY A 545 1.44 -14.01 -7.15
C GLY A 545 -0.06 -14.10 -7.43
N GLU A 546 -0.70 -15.11 -6.86
CA GLU A 546 -2.01 -15.61 -7.36
C GLU A 546 -2.04 -15.64 -8.90
N SER A 547 -0.95 -16.14 -9.50
CA SER A 547 -0.62 -15.90 -10.89
C SER A 547 -1.78 -16.24 -11.82
N GLY A 548 -2.31 -15.22 -12.48
CA GLY A 548 -3.31 -15.34 -13.53
C GLY A 548 -4.72 -15.67 -13.06
N ILE A 549 -5.08 -15.41 -11.79
CA ILE A 549 -6.49 -15.47 -11.33
C ILE A 549 -7.41 -14.58 -12.16
N GLY A 550 -6.91 -13.47 -12.72
CA GLY A 550 -7.61 -12.54 -13.59
C GLY A 550 -7.29 -12.73 -15.08
N SER A 551 -6.83 -13.89 -15.50
CA SER A 551 -6.48 -14.14 -16.90
C SER A 551 -7.70 -14.37 -17.81
N SER A 552 -7.53 -14.08 -19.09
CA SER A 552 -8.40 -14.58 -20.15
C SER A 552 -7.61 -15.39 -21.16
N LYS A 553 -8.24 -16.40 -21.75
CA LYS A 553 -7.58 -17.34 -22.67
C LYS A 553 -8.54 -17.83 -23.75
N LEU A 554 -8.00 -18.40 -24.82
CA LEU A 554 -8.82 -19.07 -25.82
C LEU A 554 -9.18 -20.49 -25.34
N ASP A 555 -10.30 -21.02 -25.82
CA ASP A 555 -10.85 -22.34 -25.47
C ASP A 555 -9.98 -23.55 -25.89
N ASN A 556 -8.89 -23.36 -26.64
CA ASN A 556 -7.87 -24.40 -26.93
C ASN A 556 -6.74 -24.38 -25.93
N ASP A 557 -6.63 -23.33 -25.13
CA ASP A 557 -5.63 -23.26 -24.11
C ASP A 557 -5.99 -24.24 -23.00
N THR A 558 -5.31 -25.39 -23.03
CA THR A 558 -5.50 -26.49 -22.07
C THR A 558 -4.86 -26.21 -20.71
N THR A 559 -4.32 -25.00 -20.47
CA THR A 559 -3.87 -24.60 -19.13
C THR A 559 -4.99 -24.81 -18.12
N LYS A 560 -4.63 -25.20 -16.90
CA LYS A 560 -5.59 -25.40 -15.79
C LYS A 560 -6.21 -24.05 -15.39
N PHE A 561 -7.01 -24.04 -14.32
CA PHE A 561 -7.67 -22.83 -13.82
C PHE A 561 -6.70 -21.64 -13.68
N LEU A 562 -5.46 -21.89 -13.24
CA LEU A 562 -4.38 -20.90 -13.18
C LEU A 562 -3.32 -21.17 -14.25
N PRO A 563 -2.90 -20.15 -15.02
CA PRO A 563 -1.78 -20.27 -15.95
C PRO A 563 -0.50 -20.72 -15.22
N PRO A 564 0.28 -21.66 -15.77
CA PRO A 564 1.56 -22.05 -15.20
C PRO A 564 2.63 -20.99 -15.50
N TRP A 565 3.85 -21.26 -15.04
CA TRP A 565 5.06 -20.57 -15.51
C TRP A 565 5.01 -20.35 -17.04
N PRO A 566 5.30 -19.13 -17.55
CA PRO A 566 5.97 -18.01 -16.89
C PRO A 566 5.01 -16.92 -16.33
N TRP A 567 3.79 -17.26 -15.92
CA TRP A 567 2.85 -16.24 -15.40
C TRP A 567 3.15 -15.86 -13.94
N PHE A 568 3.29 -14.57 -13.61
CA PHE A 568 3.66 -14.13 -12.24
C PHE A 568 2.81 -13.00 -11.62
N ILE A 569 1.91 -12.37 -12.38
CA ILE A 569 1.01 -11.30 -11.91
C ILE A 569 -0.41 -11.86 -11.74
N ASN A 570 -1.20 -11.41 -10.77
CA ASN A 570 -2.59 -11.84 -10.61
C ASN A 570 -3.48 -11.53 -11.84
N ASN A 571 -3.27 -10.38 -12.47
CA ASN A 571 -3.97 -9.80 -13.62
C ASN A 571 -5.44 -9.40 -13.38
N SER A 572 -5.94 -9.33 -12.13
CA SER A 572 -7.33 -8.92 -11.83
C SER A 572 -7.50 -7.43 -11.50
N GLY A 573 -6.41 -6.66 -11.41
CA GLY A 573 -6.41 -5.26 -11.01
C GLY A 573 -7.12 -4.34 -12.00
N ASP A 574 -7.90 -3.39 -11.50
CA ASP A 574 -8.39 -2.24 -12.26
C ASP A 574 -7.24 -1.35 -12.75
N ILE A 575 -6.21 -1.22 -11.92
CA ILE A 575 -4.96 -0.56 -12.25
C ILE A 575 -3.88 -1.63 -12.38
N SER A 576 -2.96 -1.47 -13.33
CA SER A 576 -1.86 -2.41 -13.51
C SER A 576 -0.78 -2.27 -12.45
N ILE A 577 0.13 -3.23 -12.44
CA ILE A 577 1.26 -3.28 -11.51
C ILE A 577 2.21 -2.07 -11.65
N LEU A 578 2.15 -1.35 -12.78
CA LEU A 578 2.91 -0.12 -13.03
C LEU A 578 2.12 1.16 -12.70
N GLY A 579 0.82 1.06 -12.42
CA GLY A 579 -0.04 2.20 -12.14
C GLY A 579 -0.87 2.71 -13.31
N PHE A 580 -0.98 1.97 -14.43
CA PHE A 580 -1.79 2.40 -15.58
C PHE A 580 -3.20 1.79 -15.53
N LYS A 581 -4.21 2.52 -16.01
CA LYS A 581 -5.58 1.99 -16.13
C LYS A 581 -5.62 0.75 -17.03
N LYS A 582 -6.27 -0.29 -16.53
CA LYS A 582 -6.65 -1.48 -17.30
C LYS A 582 -8.10 -1.37 -17.81
N PRO A 583 -8.52 -2.23 -18.76
CA PRO A 583 -9.82 -2.19 -19.41
C PRO A 583 -11.02 -2.04 -18.47
N GLN A 584 -11.05 -2.83 -17.40
CA GLN A 584 -12.15 -2.81 -16.44
C GLN A 584 -12.28 -1.46 -15.69
N MET A 585 -11.17 -0.72 -15.51
CA MET A 585 -11.21 0.60 -14.89
C MET A 585 -11.93 1.63 -15.76
N TYR A 586 -11.81 1.55 -17.09
CA TYR A 586 -12.56 2.45 -17.97
C TYR A 586 -14.08 2.20 -17.89
N PHE A 587 -14.51 0.95 -17.73
CA PHE A 587 -15.92 0.67 -17.45
C PHE A 587 -16.33 1.23 -16.09
N ARG A 588 -15.49 1.04 -15.07
CA ARG A 588 -15.74 1.58 -13.73
C ARG A 588 -15.79 3.09 -13.70
N ASP A 589 -14.97 3.79 -14.50
CA ASP A 589 -15.05 5.24 -14.64
C ASP A 589 -16.43 5.70 -15.10
N VAL A 590 -17.06 4.96 -16.02
CA VAL A 590 -18.43 5.26 -16.46
C VAL A 590 -19.44 4.97 -15.36
N ILE A 591 -19.30 3.84 -14.65
CA ILE A 591 -20.16 3.49 -13.51
C ILE A 591 -20.11 4.58 -12.42
N TRP A 592 -18.89 4.96 -12.02
CA TRP A 592 -18.60 5.94 -10.98
C TRP A 592 -18.70 7.40 -11.42
N ARG A 593 -19.05 7.63 -12.69
CA ARG A 593 -19.25 8.97 -13.28
C ARG A 593 -17.96 9.81 -13.36
N ASN A 594 -16.80 9.15 -13.39
CA ASN A 594 -15.51 9.76 -13.69
C ASN A 594 -15.34 10.03 -15.20
N SER A 595 -16.02 9.24 -16.04
CA SER A 595 -16.04 9.41 -17.50
C SER A 595 -17.46 9.32 -18.04
N GLY A 596 -17.75 10.12 -19.07
CA GLY A 596 -19.06 10.11 -19.74
C GLY A 596 -19.18 9.03 -20.81
N LEU A 597 -18.07 8.60 -21.41
CA LEU A 597 -18.00 7.63 -22.49
C LEU A 597 -16.60 7.02 -22.55
N GLU A 598 -16.54 5.69 -22.66
CA GLU A 598 -15.30 4.94 -22.87
C GLU A 598 -15.49 3.86 -23.95
N MET A 599 -14.52 3.72 -24.85
CA MET A 599 -14.56 2.78 -25.97
C MET A 599 -13.38 1.81 -25.93
N LEU A 600 -13.67 0.51 -25.93
CA LEU A 600 -12.70 -0.58 -26.00
C LEU A 600 -13.00 -1.48 -27.20
N VAL A 601 -11.94 -2.05 -27.75
CA VAL A 601 -12.02 -2.98 -28.89
C VAL A 601 -11.51 -4.34 -28.44
N HIS A 602 -12.32 -5.37 -28.65
CA HIS A 602 -11.99 -6.75 -28.32
C HIS A 602 -10.87 -7.24 -29.25
N TYR A 603 -9.90 -7.94 -28.68
CA TYR A 603 -8.87 -8.62 -29.46
C TYR A 603 -9.52 -9.63 -30.42
N PRO A 604 -9.17 -9.67 -31.72
CA PRO A 604 -9.79 -10.59 -32.67
C PRO A 604 -9.77 -12.04 -32.18
N ILE A 605 -10.95 -12.65 -32.05
CA ILE A 605 -11.07 -14.07 -31.69
C ILE A 605 -10.91 -14.87 -32.99
N PRO A 606 -9.96 -15.81 -33.10
CA PRO A 606 -9.81 -16.59 -34.32
C PRO A 606 -11.07 -17.42 -34.63
N ASP A 607 -11.33 -17.68 -35.91
CA ASP A 607 -12.52 -18.41 -36.34
C ASP A 607 -12.69 -19.76 -35.63
N GLY A 608 -13.91 -20.00 -35.15
CA GLY A 608 -14.25 -21.23 -34.41
C GLY A 608 -13.70 -21.31 -32.99
N ARG A 609 -13.07 -20.24 -32.48
CA ARG A 609 -12.60 -20.13 -31.09
C ARG A 609 -13.55 -19.32 -30.23
N LYS A 610 -13.35 -19.40 -28.91
CA LYS A 610 -14.00 -18.53 -27.93
C LYS A 610 -13.01 -18.09 -26.87
N GLU A 611 -13.18 -16.88 -26.36
CA GLU A 611 -12.51 -16.45 -25.14
C GLU A 611 -13.20 -17.06 -23.91
N ILE A 612 -12.38 -17.50 -22.96
CA ILE A 612 -12.75 -17.90 -21.62
C ILE A 612 -12.11 -16.91 -20.67
N VAL A 613 -12.94 -16.14 -19.98
CA VAL A 613 -12.53 -15.19 -18.95
C VAL A 613 -12.61 -15.86 -17.59
N SER A 614 -11.55 -15.75 -16.78
CA SER A 614 -11.56 -16.27 -15.41
C SER A 614 -12.54 -15.51 -14.51
N PHE A 615 -12.81 -16.03 -13.31
CA PHE A 615 -13.78 -15.45 -12.39
C PHE A 615 -13.45 -13.99 -12.00
N TRP A 616 -12.17 -13.67 -11.79
CA TRP A 616 -11.68 -12.32 -11.51
C TRP A 616 -11.15 -11.59 -12.75
N GLY A 617 -11.31 -12.18 -13.93
CA GLY A 617 -10.75 -11.67 -15.17
C GLY A 617 -11.62 -10.60 -15.82
N TRP A 618 -11.09 -10.05 -16.92
CA TRP A 618 -11.82 -9.18 -17.83
C TRP A 618 -11.59 -9.66 -19.27
N PRO A 619 -12.57 -9.49 -20.19
CA PRO A 619 -12.38 -9.79 -21.61
C PRO A 619 -11.15 -9.06 -22.18
N ASN A 620 -10.48 -9.66 -23.16
CA ASN A 620 -9.27 -9.08 -23.75
C ASN A 620 -9.58 -7.89 -24.69
N ASN A 621 -10.10 -6.80 -24.12
CA ASN A 621 -10.55 -5.62 -24.83
C ASN A 621 -9.68 -4.43 -24.42
N TRP A 622 -9.15 -3.68 -25.39
CA TRP A 622 -8.21 -2.59 -25.11
C TRP A 622 -8.58 -1.33 -25.89
N LYS A 623 -8.03 -0.19 -25.47
CA LYS A 623 -8.06 1.05 -26.24
C LYS A 623 -7.05 0.96 -27.40
N SER A 624 -7.39 0.20 -28.44
CA SER A 624 -6.55 -0.02 -29.62
C SER A 624 -7.36 -0.02 -30.91
N TRP A 625 -6.78 0.59 -31.96
CA TRP A 625 -7.25 0.47 -33.34
C TRP A 625 -6.10 0.08 -34.29
N ASN A 626 -5.18 -0.75 -33.78
CA ASN A 626 -4.06 -1.35 -34.50
C ASN A 626 -4.33 -2.86 -34.63
N TRP A 627 -4.82 -3.30 -35.78
CA TRP A 627 -5.21 -4.69 -36.03
C TRP A 627 -4.73 -5.14 -37.41
N GLU A 628 -3.43 -4.98 -37.68
CA GLU A 628 -2.78 -5.45 -38.92
C GLU A 628 -3.16 -6.92 -39.20
N ASP A 629 -3.39 -7.25 -40.48
CA ASP A 629 -3.87 -8.55 -40.97
C ASP A 629 -5.35 -8.87 -40.73
N TYR A 630 -6.13 -7.96 -40.13
CA TYR A 630 -7.57 -8.13 -39.90
C TYR A 630 -8.44 -7.21 -40.76
N GLU A 631 -7.92 -6.61 -41.85
CA GLU A 631 -8.69 -5.71 -42.71
C GLU A 631 -10.00 -6.35 -43.21
N GLY A 632 -11.11 -5.64 -42.99
CA GLY A 632 -12.45 -6.10 -43.34
C GLY A 632 -13.06 -7.11 -42.38
N THR A 633 -12.29 -7.70 -41.46
CA THR A 633 -12.81 -8.57 -40.40
C THR A 633 -13.64 -7.75 -39.41
N PRO A 634 -14.89 -8.16 -39.11
CA PRO A 634 -15.68 -7.52 -38.06
C PRO A 634 -15.03 -7.70 -36.69
N LEU A 635 -14.72 -6.59 -36.04
CA LEU A 635 -14.23 -6.54 -34.67
C LEU A 635 -15.32 -6.07 -33.73
N GLN A 636 -15.40 -6.70 -32.56
CA GLN A 636 -16.32 -6.28 -31.52
C GLN A 636 -15.80 -5.01 -30.82
N VAL A 637 -16.57 -3.93 -30.90
CA VAL A 637 -16.32 -2.67 -30.21
C VAL A 637 -17.34 -2.50 -29.10
N SER A 638 -16.89 -2.34 -27.88
CA SER A 638 -17.73 -2.04 -26.71
C SER A 638 -17.59 -0.56 -26.36
N VAL A 639 -18.70 0.16 -26.34
CA VAL A 639 -18.77 1.54 -25.84
C VAL A 639 -19.58 1.56 -24.55
N TYR A 640 -18.91 1.93 -23.47
CA TYR A 640 -19.52 2.18 -22.17
C TYR A 640 -19.92 3.64 -22.07
N SER A 641 -21.15 3.94 -21.65
CA SER A 641 -21.61 5.34 -21.59
C SER A 641 -22.76 5.54 -20.62
N ARG A 642 -22.84 6.75 -20.04
CA ARG A 642 -24.05 7.24 -19.33
C ARG A 642 -24.92 8.18 -20.19
N CYS A 643 -24.62 8.28 -21.48
CA CYS A 643 -25.45 8.99 -22.46
C CYS A 643 -26.70 8.16 -22.80
N ASP A 644 -27.71 8.81 -23.39
CA ASP A 644 -28.96 8.13 -23.79
C ASP A 644 -28.73 7.24 -25.03
N GLU A 645 -27.84 7.67 -25.91
CA GLU A 645 -27.47 7.00 -27.15
C GLU A 645 -25.99 7.21 -27.46
N VAL A 646 -25.38 6.21 -28.10
CA VAL A 646 -24.03 6.29 -28.66
C VAL A 646 -24.10 6.05 -30.16
N ARG A 647 -23.42 6.90 -30.94
CA ARG A 647 -23.15 6.69 -32.37
C ARG A 647 -21.68 6.34 -32.56
N LEU A 648 -21.42 5.35 -33.42
CA LEU A 648 -20.09 4.93 -33.80
C LEU A 648 -19.81 5.33 -35.26
N GLU A 649 -18.66 5.94 -35.49
CA GLU A 649 -18.18 6.41 -36.80
C GLU A 649 -16.81 5.78 -37.09
N LEU A 650 -16.60 5.29 -38.32
CA LEU A 650 -15.30 4.83 -38.83
C LEU A 650 -14.92 5.70 -40.02
N ASN A 651 -13.80 6.41 -39.93
CA ASN A 651 -13.32 7.33 -40.98
C ASN A 651 -14.38 8.37 -41.40
N GLY A 652 -15.21 8.80 -40.44
CA GLY A 652 -16.30 9.76 -40.64
C GLY A 652 -17.60 9.14 -41.17
N GLU A 653 -17.63 7.85 -41.50
CA GLU A 653 -18.84 7.14 -41.91
C GLU A 653 -19.54 6.52 -40.69
N VAL A 654 -20.87 6.68 -40.61
CA VAL A 654 -21.66 6.14 -39.50
C VAL A 654 -21.77 4.62 -39.63
N ILE A 655 -21.26 3.88 -38.65
CA ILE A 655 -21.42 2.43 -38.53
C ILE A 655 -22.79 2.09 -37.94
N GLY A 656 -23.22 2.86 -36.93
CA GLY A 656 -24.53 2.69 -36.31
C GLY A 656 -24.72 3.54 -35.06
N ALA A 657 -25.94 3.54 -34.54
CA ALA A 657 -26.29 4.15 -33.27
C ALA A 657 -27.06 3.15 -32.39
N LYS A 658 -26.79 3.16 -31.08
CA LYS A 658 -27.44 2.29 -30.10
C LYS A 658 -27.75 3.07 -28.84
N LYS A 659 -28.94 2.84 -28.28
CA LYS A 659 -29.33 3.36 -26.97
C LYS A 659 -28.53 2.69 -25.87
N VAL A 660 -28.24 3.45 -24.81
CA VAL A 660 -27.55 2.97 -23.62
C VAL A 660 -28.38 3.33 -22.38
N SER A 661 -28.52 2.38 -21.46
CA SER A 661 -29.32 2.48 -20.24
C SER A 661 -28.86 1.46 -19.20
N GLU A 662 -29.49 1.47 -18.02
CA GLU A 662 -29.32 0.44 -16.99
C GLU A 662 -29.68 -0.97 -17.51
N GLU A 663 -30.69 -1.10 -18.38
CA GLU A 663 -31.07 -2.39 -19.01
C GLU A 663 -29.94 -2.96 -19.87
N THR A 664 -29.16 -2.08 -20.50
CA THR A 664 -27.97 -2.47 -21.29
C THR A 664 -26.69 -2.55 -20.45
N LYS A 665 -26.79 -2.37 -19.12
CA LYS A 665 -25.64 -2.24 -18.21
C LYS A 665 -24.64 -1.20 -18.69
N LEU A 666 -25.15 -0.06 -19.15
CA LEU A 666 -24.37 1.07 -19.67
C LEU A 666 -23.47 0.71 -20.88
N THR A 667 -23.78 -0.33 -21.65
CA THR A 667 -22.91 -0.85 -22.72
C THR A 667 -23.63 -0.92 -24.06
N ALA A 668 -23.03 -0.33 -25.10
CA ALA A 668 -23.38 -0.55 -26.51
C ALA A 668 -22.27 -1.34 -27.21
N GLN A 669 -22.60 -2.51 -27.77
CA GLN A 669 -21.67 -3.32 -28.55
C GLN A 669 -21.90 -3.13 -30.05
N PHE A 670 -20.84 -3.03 -30.86
CA PHE A 670 -20.91 -2.92 -32.32
C PHE A 670 -19.98 -3.95 -32.96
N GLU A 671 -20.32 -4.41 -34.16
CA GLU A 671 -19.43 -5.18 -35.03
C GLU A 671 -18.93 -4.22 -36.11
N VAL A 672 -17.61 -3.99 -36.15
CA VAL A 672 -17.01 -2.96 -37.01
C VAL A 672 -15.98 -3.62 -37.93
N PRO A 673 -16.16 -3.60 -39.26
CA PRO A 673 -15.13 -4.11 -40.17
C PRO A 673 -13.87 -3.27 -40.00
N TYR A 674 -12.75 -3.90 -39.62
CA TYR A 674 -11.53 -3.16 -39.38
C TYR A 674 -11.03 -2.48 -40.66
N GLN A 675 -10.77 -1.19 -40.54
CA GLN A 675 -10.08 -0.39 -41.54
C GLN A 675 -9.13 0.57 -40.82
N PRO A 676 -7.86 0.67 -41.25
CA PRO A 676 -6.95 1.67 -40.72
C PRO A 676 -7.55 3.09 -40.80
N GLY A 677 -7.35 3.87 -39.75
CA GLY A 677 -7.81 5.26 -39.67
C GLY A 677 -8.33 5.63 -38.29
N GLU A 678 -9.51 6.25 -38.21
CA GLU A 678 -10.09 6.76 -36.96
C GLU A 678 -11.45 6.12 -36.68
N LEU A 679 -11.54 5.42 -35.54
CA LEU A 679 -12.79 4.96 -34.96
C LEU A 679 -13.22 5.96 -33.89
N ALA A 680 -14.41 6.54 -34.01
CA ALA A 680 -14.95 7.55 -33.10
C ALA A 680 -16.30 7.12 -32.50
N ALA A 681 -16.41 7.19 -31.18
CA ALA A 681 -17.65 7.02 -30.44
C ALA A 681 -18.16 8.36 -29.92
N ILE A 682 -19.44 8.64 -30.13
CA ILE A 682 -20.07 9.92 -29.83
C ILE A 682 -21.30 9.67 -28.96
N GLY A 683 -21.30 10.25 -27.77
CA GLY A 683 -22.39 10.15 -26.81
C GLY A 683 -23.38 11.30 -26.97
N PHE A 684 -24.66 10.96 -27.00
CA PHE A 684 -25.77 11.89 -27.12
C PHE A 684 -26.63 11.91 -25.87
N LYS A 685 -26.98 13.12 -25.40
CA LYS A 685 -27.98 13.35 -24.37
C LYS A 685 -29.04 14.29 -24.89
N ASP A 686 -30.31 13.91 -24.78
CA ASP A 686 -31.45 14.65 -25.34
C ASP A 686 -31.25 15.01 -26.84
N GLY A 687 -30.64 14.09 -27.60
CA GLY A 687 -30.33 14.26 -29.02
C GLY A 687 -29.16 15.21 -29.33
N LYS A 688 -28.41 15.69 -28.34
CA LYS A 688 -27.22 16.54 -28.51
C LYS A 688 -25.94 15.79 -28.19
N GLU A 689 -24.92 15.96 -29.04
CA GLU A 689 -23.57 15.46 -28.76
C GLU A 689 -23.03 16.14 -27.48
N VAL A 690 -22.64 15.33 -26.50
CA VAL A 690 -22.09 15.81 -25.21
C VAL A 690 -20.67 15.31 -24.93
N VAL A 691 -20.25 14.23 -25.60
CA VAL A 691 -18.92 13.64 -25.46
C VAL A 691 -18.53 12.89 -26.73
N ARG A 692 -17.25 12.94 -27.09
CA ARG A 692 -16.66 12.21 -28.22
C ARG A 692 -15.30 11.64 -27.80
N GLN A 693 -15.05 10.39 -28.17
CA GLN A 693 -13.74 9.72 -27.99
C GLN A 693 -13.33 9.06 -29.30
N SER A 694 -12.04 9.02 -29.59
CA SER A 694 -11.48 8.42 -30.80
C SER A 694 -10.33 7.46 -30.50
N LEU A 695 -10.24 6.36 -31.23
CA LEU A 695 -9.05 5.52 -31.35
C LEU A 695 -8.52 5.65 -32.79
N LYS A 696 -7.20 5.76 -32.92
CA LYS A 696 -6.54 5.96 -34.23
C LYS A 696 -5.54 4.84 -34.47
N THR A 697 -5.51 4.32 -35.68
CA THR A 697 -4.45 3.42 -36.13
C THR A 697 -3.13 4.19 -36.16
N THR A 698 -2.12 3.65 -35.50
CA THR A 698 -0.78 4.25 -35.42
C THR A 698 0.16 3.68 -36.49
N GLY A 699 1.20 4.43 -36.81
CA GLY A 699 2.29 3.94 -37.65
C GLY A 699 3.18 2.93 -36.92
N LYS A 700 4.26 2.51 -37.58
CA LYS A 700 5.28 1.64 -36.96
C LYS A 700 6.01 2.39 -35.84
N PRO A 701 6.54 1.68 -34.83
CA PRO A 701 7.44 2.26 -33.83
C PRO A 701 8.56 3.08 -34.49
N ALA A 702 8.74 4.32 -34.05
CA ALA A 702 9.74 5.24 -34.59
C ALA A 702 10.57 5.95 -33.51
N GLN A 703 10.02 6.15 -32.32
CA GLN A 703 10.69 6.90 -31.25
C GLN A 703 10.29 6.41 -29.86
N LEU A 704 11.19 6.62 -28.90
CA LEU A 704 10.94 6.42 -27.48
C LEU A 704 10.71 7.76 -26.80
N LYS A 705 9.73 7.83 -25.92
CA LYS A 705 9.49 8.97 -25.04
C LYS A 705 9.66 8.54 -23.60
N ILE A 706 10.35 9.36 -22.81
CA ILE A 706 10.43 9.22 -21.35
C ILE A 706 9.62 10.34 -20.72
N SER A 707 8.65 9.97 -19.88
CA SER A 707 7.92 10.89 -19.01
C SER A 707 8.35 10.63 -17.57
N VAL A 708 8.91 11.65 -16.91
CA VAL A 708 9.28 11.56 -15.50
C VAL A 708 8.05 11.90 -14.66
N GLU A 709 7.70 11.05 -13.71
CA GLU A 709 6.60 11.37 -12.80
C GLU A 709 6.99 12.50 -11.84
N GLU A 710 6.03 13.36 -11.51
CA GLU A 710 6.23 14.40 -10.51
C GLU A 710 6.40 13.76 -9.12
N ASN A 711 7.66 13.60 -8.68
CA ASN A 711 8.00 13.00 -7.39
C ASN A 711 8.28 14.07 -6.32
N THR A 712 7.53 15.17 -6.33
CA THR A 712 7.65 16.21 -5.29
C THR A 712 6.39 16.23 -4.44
N PHE A 713 6.39 15.36 -3.43
CA PHE A 713 5.26 15.24 -2.50
C PHE A 713 5.55 16.05 -1.23
N PRO A 714 4.76 17.09 -0.91
CA PRO A 714 4.96 17.87 0.31
C PRO A 714 4.94 16.98 1.55
N GLY A 715 6.01 17.03 2.36
CA GLY A 715 6.10 16.28 3.62
C GLY A 715 6.46 14.81 3.49
N VAL A 716 6.80 14.33 2.29
CA VAL A 716 7.25 12.96 2.05
C VAL A 716 8.75 12.95 1.77
N GLN A 717 9.46 11.96 2.30
CA GLN A 717 10.84 11.71 1.93
C GLN A 717 10.87 11.11 0.52
N ASN A 718 11.37 11.85 -0.46
CA ASN A 718 11.47 11.35 -1.83
C ASN A 718 12.71 10.46 -1.94
N ASP A 719 12.49 9.14 -2.01
CA ASP A 719 13.54 8.13 -2.08
C ASP A 719 13.70 7.55 -3.50
N LEU A 720 12.68 7.71 -4.36
CA LEU A 720 12.61 7.13 -5.70
C LEU A 720 12.26 8.17 -6.77
N ALA A 721 12.70 7.91 -8.01
CA ALA A 721 12.25 8.59 -9.21
C ALA A 721 11.70 7.57 -10.23
N TYR A 722 10.51 7.84 -10.75
CA TYR A 722 9.82 7.02 -11.74
C TYR A 722 9.92 7.63 -13.14
N PHE A 723 10.38 6.83 -14.10
CA PHE A 723 10.50 7.18 -15.51
C PHE A 723 9.60 6.21 -16.30
N ASN A 724 8.55 6.73 -16.91
CA ASN A 724 7.64 5.97 -17.77
C ASN A 724 8.11 6.04 -19.22
N ILE A 725 8.18 4.89 -19.87
CA ILE A 725 8.63 4.74 -21.26
C ILE A 725 7.41 4.50 -22.13
N GLU A 726 7.31 5.26 -23.22
CA GLU A 726 6.30 5.09 -24.26
C GLU A 726 6.97 4.88 -25.62
N VAL A 727 6.48 3.90 -26.38
CA VAL A 727 6.88 3.64 -27.77
C VAL A 727 5.90 4.36 -28.68
N LEU A 728 6.39 5.33 -29.46
CA LEU A 728 5.56 6.16 -30.32
C LEU A 728 5.88 5.96 -31.80
N ASP A 729 4.90 6.22 -32.66
CA ASP A 729 5.09 6.29 -34.10
C ASP A 729 5.73 7.63 -34.53
N GLU A 730 5.92 7.84 -35.83
CA GLU A 730 6.50 9.08 -36.39
C GLU A 730 5.65 10.33 -36.10
N ASN A 731 4.36 10.16 -35.80
CA ASN A 731 3.42 11.25 -35.47
C ASN A 731 3.31 11.49 -33.96
N GLY A 732 4.02 10.73 -33.13
CA GLY A 732 3.99 10.85 -31.67
C GLY A 732 2.79 10.16 -31.02
N LEU A 733 2.11 9.23 -31.71
CA LEU A 733 1.03 8.43 -31.14
C LEU A 733 1.60 7.15 -30.52
N LEU A 734 1.09 6.76 -29.34
CA LEU A 734 1.47 5.52 -28.66
C LEU A 734 1.12 4.31 -29.54
N VAL A 735 2.08 3.44 -29.82
CA VAL A 735 1.89 2.20 -30.56
C VAL A 735 1.41 1.11 -29.58
N PRO A 736 0.11 0.77 -29.54
CA PRO A 736 -0.50 0.02 -28.44
C PRO A 736 -0.20 -1.48 -28.45
N ASP A 737 0.45 -1.97 -29.49
CA ASP A 737 0.86 -3.35 -29.74
C ASP A 737 2.40 -3.53 -29.74
N ALA A 738 3.15 -2.46 -29.43
CA ALA A 738 4.62 -2.53 -29.42
C ALA A 738 5.18 -3.32 -28.22
N GLU A 739 5.86 -4.42 -28.53
CA GLU A 739 6.65 -5.22 -27.59
C GLU A 739 8.13 -5.25 -28.00
N ILE A 740 8.89 -4.23 -27.61
CA ILE A 740 10.27 -4.04 -28.06
C ILE A 740 11.25 -3.99 -26.87
N PRO A 741 12.49 -4.46 -27.03
CA PRO A 741 13.52 -4.30 -26.02
C PRO A 741 13.97 -2.84 -25.95
N VAL A 742 14.08 -2.30 -24.73
CA VAL A 742 14.59 -0.96 -24.44
C VAL A 742 15.73 -1.09 -23.44
N GLU A 743 16.86 -0.45 -23.74
CA GLU A 743 18.02 -0.36 -22.85
C GLU A 743 18.16 1.06 -22.30
N PHE A 744 18.64 1.17 -21.06
CA PHE A 744 18.76 2.44 -20.34
C PHE A 744 20.22 2.80 -20.07
N GLU A 745 20.58 4.04 -20.41
CA GLU A 745 21.79 4.69 -19.92
C GLU A 745 21.40 5.67 -18.82
N ILE A 746 22.00 5.51 -17.64
CA ILE A 746 21.69 6.29 -16.44
C ILE A 746 22.95 7.06 -16.03
N SER A 747 22.79 8.35 -15.77
CA SER A 747 23.87 9.21 -15.26
C SER A 747 23.33 10.21 -14.22
N GLY A 748 24.23 10.75 -13.38
CA GLY A 748 23.85 11.61 -12.25
C GLY A 748 23.63 10.83 -10.95
N GLY A 749 22.86 11.41 -10.03
CA GLY A 749 22.72 10.97 -8.63
C GLY A 749 21.70 9.86 -8.39
N GLY A 750 21.59 8.88 -9.29
CA GLY A 750 20.54 7.86 -9.25
C GLY A 750 21.09 6.45 -9.47
N LYS A 751 20.60 5.49 -8.70
CA LYS A 751 20.92 4.06 -8.86
C LYS A 751 19.71 3.29 -9.35
N LEU A 752 19.93 2.35 -10.28
CA LEU A 752 18.89 1.43 -10.71
C LEU A 752 18.29 0.71 -9.50
N GLN A 753 16.99 0.87 -9.30
CA GLN A 753 16.24 0.15 -8.28
C GLN A 753 15.40 -0.96 -8.90
N ALA A 754 14.67 -0.64 -9.99
CA ALA A 754 13.90 -1.63 -10.72
C ALA A 754 13.58 -1.19 -12.17
N VAL A 755 13.27 -2.15 -13.03
CA VAL A 755 12.60 -1.97 -14.33
C VAL A 755 11.44 -2.94 -14.44
N ALA A 756 10.37 -2.60 -15.15
CA ALA A 756 9.29 -3.54 -15.43
C ALA A 756 8.38 -3.12 -16.60
N SER A 757 7.61 -4.09 -17.10
CA SER A 757 6.47 -3.89 -18.00
C SER A 757 5.23 -4.55 -17.42
N GLU A 758 4.05 -4.26 -17.97
CA GLU A 758 2.78 -4.86 -17.52
C GLU A 758 2.58 -6.30 -18.06
N ASN A 759 3.56 -6.88 -18.76
CA ASN A 759 3.39 -8.21 -19.35
C ASN A 759 3.43 -9.28 -18.25
N PRO A 760 2.32 -10.00 -18.00
CA PRO A 760 2.25 -10.95 -16.90
C PRO A 760 3.07 -12.23 -17.16
N LYS A 761 3.61 -12.41 -18.37
CA LYS A 761 4.36 -13.60 -18.82
C LYS A 761 5.85 -13.32 -19.08
N GLU A 762 6.28 -12.06 -19.05
CA GLU A 762 7.66 -11.68 -19.34
C GLU A 762 8.50 -11.71 -18.06
N MET A 763 8.93 -12.91 -17.68
CA MET A 763 9.88 -13.11 -16.58
C MET A 763 11.25 -12.62 -17.01
N GLN A 764 11.56 -11.37 -16.73
CA GLN A 764 12.89 -10.77 -16.86
C GLN A 764 13.39 -10.31 -15.50
N SER A 765 14.69 -10.04 -15.41
CA SER A 765 15.24 -9.38 -14.23
C SER A 765 14.65 -7.98 -14.05
N PHE A 766 14.30 -7.65 -12.81
CA PHE A 766 13.97 -6.28 -12.43
C PHE A 766 15.22 -5.43 -12.17
N GLN A 767 16.41 -6.03 -12.06
CA GLN A 767 17.66 -5.38 -11.67
C GLN A 767 18.66 -5.16 -12.82
N GLN A 768 18.23 -5.37 -14.07
CA GLN A 768 19.03 -5.05 -15.26
C GLN A 768 18.51 -3.76 -15.89
N PRO A 769 19.37 -2.88 -16.46
CA PRO A 769 18.96 -1.61 -17.06
C PRO A 769 18.33 -1.81 -18.45
N ARG A 770 17.40 -2.74 -18.58
CA ARG A 770 16.67 -3.03 -19.82
C ARG A 770 15.31 -3.62 -19.53
N VAL A 771 14.34 -3.31 -20.37
CA VAL A 771 12.98 -3.81 -20.25
C VAL A 771 12.45 -4.12 -21.64
N LYS A 772 11.74 -5.25 -21.81
CA LYS A 772 10.87 -5.41 -22.98
C LYS A 772 9.53 -4.73 -22.70
N THR A 773 9.16 -3.76 -23.55
CA THR A 773 7.88 -3.05 -23.41
C THR A 773 6.71 -4.01 -23.60
N TYR A 774 5.56 -3.62 -23.07
CA TYR A 774 4.29 -4.29 -23.30
C TYR A 774 3.25 -3.25 -23.63
N ARG A 775 2.55 -3.43 -24.75
CA ARG A 775 1.60 -2.44 -25.28
C ARG A 775 2.18 -1.03 -25.41
N GLY A 776 3.42 -0.96 -25.87
CA GLY A 776 4.18 0.27 -26.04
C GLY A 776 4.65 0.91 -24.73
N LYS A 777 4.54 0.25 -23.58
CA LYS A 777 4.89 0.82 -22.28
C LYS A 777 5.93 0.03 -21.51
N GLY A 778 6.72 0.74 -20.71
CA GLY A 778 7.62 0.19 -19.70
C GLY A 778 7.91 1.23 -18.62
N GLN A 779 8.60 0.83 -17.55
CA GLN A 779 8.96 1.72 -16.46
C GLN A 779 10.38 1.43 -15.96
N LEU A 780 11.10 2.50 -15.63
CA LEU A 780 12.37 2.50 -14.93
C LEU A 780 12.20 3.24 -13.60
N ILE A 781 12.67 2.64 -12.52
CA ILE A 781 12.63 3.19 -11.16
C ILE A 781 14.06 3.32 -10.66
N LEU A 782 14.43 4.52 -10.26
CA LEU A 782 15.75 4.84 -9.73
C LEU A 782 15.65 5.25 -8.26
N ARG A 783 16.52 4.72 -7.40
CA ARG A 783 16.70 5.20 -6.03
C ARG A 783 17.64 6.39 -6.03
N LEU A 784 17.24 7.46 -5.36
CA LEU A 784 18.07 8.67 -5.24
C LEU A 784 19.29 8.38 -4.35
N ASP A 785 20.45 8.92 -4.71
CA ASP A 785 21.63 8.91 -3.85
C ASP A 785 21.77 10.22 -3.03
N GLU A 786 22.78 10.29 -2.15
CA GLU A 786 23.03 11.45 -1.27
C GLU A 786 23.32 12.76 -2.04
N THR A 787 23.70 12.69 -3.32
CA THR A 787 23.98 13.87 -4.14
C THR A 787 22.73 14.44 -4.79
N GLY A 788 21.69 13.61 -4.97
CA GLY A 788 20.27 13.94 -5.10
C GLY A 788 19.89 15.15 -5.94
N SER A 789 20.67 15.60 -6.92
CA SER A 789 20.47 16.92 -7.55
C SER A 789 19.98 16.82 -8.99
N GLU A 790 20.47 15.86 -9.77
CA GLU A 790 19.99 15.61 -11.13
C GLU A 790 20.25 14.16 -11.54
N ILE A 791 19.26 13.55 -12.20
CA ILE A 791 19.37 12.23 -12.82
C ILE A 791 18.94 12.35 -14.27
N GLN A 792 19.80 11.92 -15.18
CA GLN A 792 19.51 11.87 -16.60
C GLN A 792 19.44 10.42 -17.07
N VAL A 793 18.36 10.09 -17.76
CA VAL A 793 18.10 8.77 -18.34
C VAL A 793 17.97 8.92 -19.86
N THR A 794 18.64 8.03 -20.60
CA THR A 794 18.41 7.84 -22.03
C THR A 794 17.91 6.42 -22.28
N ALA A 795 16.78 6.28 -22.99
CA ALA A 795 16.21 5.01 -23.42
C ALA A 795 16.53 4.77 -24.90
N LYS A 796 17.06 3.59 -25.23
CA LYS A 796 17.49 3.20 -26.58
C LYS A 796 16.87 1.88 -27.00
N SER A 797 16.54 1.77 -28.28
CA SER A 797 16.14 0.54 -28.95
C SER A 797 16.62 0.60 -30.40
N GLU A 798 16.94 -0.55 -30.99
CA GLU A 798 17.47 -0.62 -32.36
C GLU A 798 16.46 -0.02 -33.37
N GLY A 799 16.92 0.91 -34.20
CA GLY A 799 16.10 1.54 -35.23
C GLY A 799 15.14 2.65 -34.76
N LEU A 800 15.08 2.94 -33.45
CA LEU A 800 14.22 4.01 -32.90
C LEU A 800 15.01 5.25 -32.51
N GLN A 801 14.38 6.42 -32.62
CA GLN A 801 14.91 7.65 -32.01
C GLN A 801 14.93 7.51 -30.48
N PRO A 802 16.08 7.73 -29.81
CA PRO A 802 16.18 7.63 -28.37
C PRO A 802 15.32 8.65 -27.63
N GLY A 803 14.80 8.25 -26.46
CA GLY A 803 14.10 9.14 -25.54
C GLY A 803 15.02 9.57 -24.40
N THR A 804 14.90 10.81 -23.93
CA THR A 804 15.63 11.31 -22.77
C THR A 804 14.69 11.88 -21.72
N GLY A 805 14.95 11.61 -20.45
CA GLY A 805 14.22 12.19 -19.32
C GLY A 805 15.18 12.66 -18.24
N THR A 806 14.87 13.81 -17.63
CA THR A 806 15.66 14.37 -16.54
C THR A 806 14.78 14.51 -15.30
N PHE A 807 15.21 13.90 -14.20
CA PHE A 807 14.67 14.15 -12.88
C PHE A 807 15.56 15.14 -12.15
N GLN A 808 14.96 16.21 -11.63
CA GLN A 808 15.62 17.14 -10.71
C GLN A 808 14.91 17.05 -9.37
N SER A 809 15.68 16.81 -8.32
CA SER A 809 15.14 16.91 -6.98
C SER A 809 14.83 18.38 -6.66
N PRO A 810 13.72 18.69 -6.00
CA PRO A 810 13.31 20.06 -5.68
C PRO A 810 14.28 20.82 -4.76
#